data_AF-A0A9D7P931-F1
#
_entry.id   AF-A0A9D7P931-F1
#
_cell.length_a   1.000
_cell.length_b   1.000
_cell.length_c   1.000
_cell.angle_alpha   90.00
_cell.angle_beta   90.00
_cell.angle_gamma   90.00
#
_symmetry.space_group_name_H-M   'P 1'
#
loop_
_entity.id
_entity.type
_entity.pdbx_description
1 polymer ?
#
loop_
_entity_poly.entity_id
_entity_poly.type
_entity_poly.pdbx_seq_one_letter_code
_entity_poly.pdbx_strand_id
1 'polypeptide(L)'
;MAKGKTLWRGAVIATALALTFSPGLASAGPKDKGLGRYGTTPSTARKAGDYQNLGNGKWFVEFNGQPTAAGGKKATVDKTHQGFANTLRKSGKKASVQRTFTTLFNGVTVSADTETARSLTSLPGVKAVYPVVAVAAPKRQASKPAAAQALKLTGVDVAQGKLRLSGKGIKVGIIDSGVDYDHPDLGGSGRNGKTPFPTARVRYGYDFVGDAYNADPMSPTYNPTLKPDRSPDDCSGHGTNVAGILGANGKIKGVAPQVTIGAYRVLGCSGSTDTDVILAALERAQRDGMNVINMSISAGFQSWPTYPTSVASDRLWERGIVVVNAAGNDGDLYTQTLGSPAASDKAIAVASFDSSRLVSAFSSWGLAANLALKPDLGAPGGSINSLLPVERGDGYEVVSGTSMATPHVAGAAALMLQANPRLRPDDVRTRLQNTAVPAKFREKPSEGILDAAHRQGAGLIQVDRAIQSTTLVTPSKLSAGESADGAFRRTLTISNTSSRAATWTLSKQDAVSTDPGDWQNELVAVRYNSRVAFSTTRVRVPARGSAKVTVTIQPDREALQGAVYSGYVVLTSAEGATLRVPFAGMAGDYGKLNVFPSVGVGMPALVGLICGKWRGSDCVDPNMDVYNVAPAKVFRGGKDPATIATHLAYPLRRLTFELIPVVNGKPDERRKVEVKRLDYVGRSPLFNLFSWDGKVPDRRGAFVLAAPGRYVLRMTALKADGDGNYQSWTSPSFAFDGRQG
;
A
#
# COMPACT_ATOMS: atom_id res chain seq x y z
N MET A 1 56.02 41.59 59.18
CA MET A 1 57.20 41.62 58.30
C MET A 1 57.42 40.23 57.71
N ALA A 2 57.93 40.21 56.48
CA ALA A 2 58.50 39.07 55.76
C ALA A 2 57.55 37.95 55.26
N LYS A 3 57.52 37.88 53.93
CA LYS A 3 56.87 36.90 53.05
C LYS A 3 57.55 35.54 53.13
N GLY A 4 56.78 34.45 53.00
CA GLY A 4 57.30 33.10 52.77
C GLY A 4 56.30 32.25 51.99
N LYS A 5 56.65 31.93 50.74
CA LYS A 5 55.84 31.32 49.68
C LYS A 5 55.18 29.99 50.09
N THR A 6 53.88 29.86 49.84
CA THR A 6 53.10 28.62 50.02
C THR A 6 52.86 27.93 48.68
N LEU A 7 52.94 26.60 48.74
CA LEU A 7 52.73 25.63 47.67
C LEU A 7 51.37 25.74 46.96
N TRP A 8 51.39 25.42 45.67
CA TRP A 8 50.22 25.14 44.84
C TRP A 8 49.53 23.84 45.30
N ARG A 9 48.26 23.93 45.68
CA ARG A 9 47.25 22.87 45.57
C ARG A 9 45.97 23.47 44.99
N GLY A 10 45.48 22.82 43.93
CA GLY A 10 44.10 22.76 43.43
C GLY A 10 43.22 24.01 43.47
N ALA A 11 42.77 24.45 42.29
CA ALA A 11 41.49 25.15 42.17
C ALA A 11 40.77 24.78 40.86
N VAL A 12 39.57 24.23 41.06
CA VAL A 12 38.47 24.11 40.12
C VAL A 12 38.11 25.49 39.57
N ILE A 13 38.03 25.64 38.24
CA ILE A 13 37.46 26.83 37.63
C ILE A 13 36.02 26.51 37.23
N ALA A 14 35.10 27.04 38.03
CA ALA A 14 33.74 27.34 37.63
C ALA A 14 33.75 28.62 36.80
N THR A 15 33.08 28.62 35.65
CA THR A 15 32.76 29.86 34.93
C THR A 15 31.24 29.99 34.89
N ALA A 16 30.72 30.82 35.79
CA ALA A 16 29.38 31.36 35.71
C ALA A 16 29.37 32.49 34.68
N LEU A 17 28.45 32.45 33.71
CA LEU A 17 27.97 33.66 33.04
C LEU A 17 26.45 33.70 33.16
N ALA A 18 25.98 34.83 33.67
CA ALA A 18 24.65 35.08 34.15
C ALA A 18 23.58 35.03 33.05
N LEU A 19 22.51 34.30 33.33
CA LEU A 19 21.21 34.43 32.66
C LEU A 19 20.53 35.72 33.16
N THR A 20 20.56 36.77 32.36
CA THR A 20 19.63 37.90 32.50
C THR A 20 18.41 37.64 31.63
N PHE A 21 17.30 37.35 32.29
CA PHE A 21 15.96 37.46 31.71
C PHE A 21 15.66 38.94 31.46
N SER A 22 15.25 39.29 30.25
CA SER A 22 14.36 40.43 30.00
C SER A 22 13.46 40.12 28.80
N PRO A 23 12.13 40.31 28.93
CA PRO A 23 11.15 40.06 27.87
C PRO A 23 11.13 41.26 26.92
N GLY A 24 11.33 41.01 25.63
CA GLY A 24 11.32 42.04 24.59
C GLY A 24 10.51 41.58 23.39
N LEU A 25 9.22 41.90 23.39
CA LEU A 25 8.40 41.97 22.18
C LEU A 25 9.03 42.99 21.22
N ALA A 26 9.37 42.57 20.01
CA ALA A 26 9.43 43.46 18.86
C ALA A 26 8.99 42.71 17.60
N SER A 27 7.89 43.21 17.06
CA SER A 27 7.18 42.80 15.85
C SER A 27 8.07 42.72 14.61
N ALA A 28 7.96 41.60 13.90
CA ALA A 28 8.10 41.57 12.45
C ALA A 28 6.82 40.94 11.87
N GLY A 29 6.11 41.70 11.03
CA GLY A 29 4.85 41.29 10.40
C GLY A 29 4.99 40.08 9.46
N PRO A 30 3.85 39.54 8.97
CA PRO A 30 3.78 38.25 8.29
C PRO A 30 4.41 38.34 6.91
N LYS A 31 5.58 37.72 6.72
CA LYS A 31 6.04 37.30 5.40
C LYS A 31 5.74 35.82 5.24
N ASP A 32 4.95 35.53 4.22
CA ASP A 32 4.53 34.21 3.75
C ASP A 32 5.66 33.17 3.83
N LYS A 33 5.56 32.26 4.81
CA LYS A 33 6.22 30.95 4.71
C LYS A 33 5.18 29.98 4.18
N GLY A 34 5.07 29.91 2.84
CA GLY A 34 4.21 28.93 2.16
C GLY A 34 4.56 27.50 2.57
N LEU A 35 3.57 26.61 2.49
CA LEU A 35 3.65 25.17 2.77
C LEU A 35 4.50 24.38 1.72
N GLY A 36 5.44 25.05 1.04
CA GLY A 36 5.84 24.69 -0.33
C GLY A 36 6.90 23.60 -0.51
N ARG A 37 7.61 23.12 0.52
CA ARG A 37 8.62 22.04 0.38
C ARG A 37 8.74 21.20 1.66
N TYR A 38 8.59 19.88 1.53
CA TYR A 38 8.81 18.91 2.60
C TYR A 38 9.93 17.93 2.22
N GLY A 39 10.95 17.80 3.09
CA GLY A 39 12.11 16.90 2.92
C GLY A 39 13.31 17.37 3.74
N THR A 40 14.15 16.44 4.22
CA THR A 40 15.36 16.76 5.01
C THR A 40 16.57 17.08 4.11
N THR A 41 16.47 16.85 2.80
CA THR A 41 17.51 17.14 1.80
C THR A 41 16.92 17.61 0.46
N PRO A 42 17.63 18.40 -0.36
CA PRO A 42 17.13 18.89 -1.66
C PRO A 42 16.71 17.79 -2.64
N SER A 43 17.30 16.59 -2.57
CA SER A 43 16.96 15.43 -3.42
C SER A 43 15.71 14.66 -2.95
N THR A 44 15.23 14.94 -1.74
CA THR A 44 13.99 14.38 -1.15
C THR A 44 12.90 15.43 -0.97
N ALA A 45 13.18 16.70 -1.32
CA ALA A 45 12.22 17.78 -1.28
C ALA A 45 11.09 17.50 -2.29
N ARG A 46 9.93 17.09 -1.77
CA ARG A 46 8.74 16.77 -2.57
C ARG A 46 7.76 17.94 -2.51
N LYS A 47 7.09 18.23 -3.62
CA LYS A 47 6.07 19.28 -3.70
C LYS A 47 4.74 18.77 -3.13
N ALA A 48 3.90 19.69 -2.67
CA ALA A 48 2.53 19.43 -2.21
C ALA A 48 1.70 18.55 -3.16
N GLY A 49 1.92 18.69 -4.47
CA GLY A 49 1.22 17.93 -5.52
C GLY A 49 1.67 16.47 -5.66
N ASP A 50 2.89 16.11 -5.25
CA ASP A 50 3.49 14.79 -5.55
C ASP A 50 2.75 13.60 -4.91
N TYR A 51 1.80 13.87 -4.03
CA TYR A 51 1.20 12.90 -3.12
C TYR A 51 -0.29 13.11 -2.85
N GLN A 52 -0.97 13.94 -3.65
CA GLN A 52 -2.41 14.02 -3.52
C GLN A 52 -3.05 12.78 -4.16
N ASN A 53 -3.79 12.01 -3.36
CA ASN A 53 -4.72 11.00 -3.85
C ASN A 53 -5.92 11.71 -4.49
N LEU A 54 -5.70 12.31 -5.65
CA LEU A 54 -6.75 12.97 -6.43
C LEU A 54 -7.54 11.88 -7.14
N GLY A 55 -8.84 11.84 -6.87
CA GLY A 55 -9.76 11.06 -7.68
C GLY A 55 -9.62 11.48 -9.14
N ASN A 56 -9.55 10.52 -10.04
CA ASN A 56 -9.44 10.79 -11.48
C ASN A 56 -10.78 11.19 -12.14
N GLY A 57 -11.83 11.45 -11.33
CA GLY A 57 -13.20 11.65 -11.82
C GLY A 57 -13.92 10.34 -12.20
N LYS A 58 -13.38 9.19 -11.81
CA LYS A 58 -14.01 7.87 -11.91
C LYS A 58 -14.19 7.24 -10.53
N TRP A 59 -15.24 6.46 -10.40
CA TRP A 59 -15.68 5.87 -9.14
C TRP A 59 -16.11 4.43 -9.36
N PHE A 60 -15.59 3.51 -8.55
CA PHE A 60 -16.17 2.19 -8.44
C PHE A 60 -17.49 2.30 -7.70
N VAL A 61 -18.54 1.72 -8.27
CA VAL A 61 -19.85 1.54 -7.64
C VAL A 61 -20.03 0.05 -7.41
N GLU A 62 -19.93 -0.37 -6.15
CA GLU A 62 -20.20 -1.74 -5.73
C GLU A 62 -21.70 -1.93 -5.52
N PHE A 63 -22.25 -3.04 -5.99
CA PHE A 63 -23.65 -3.40 -5.76
C PHE A 63 -23.81 -4.46 -4.68
N ASN A 64 -25.02 -4.51 -4.11
CA ASN A 64 -25.43 -5.61 -3.25
C ASN A 64 -25.37 -6.97 -3.98
N GLY A 65 -25.03 -8.02 -3.25
CA GLY A 65 -24.90 -9.38 -3.78
C GLY A 65 -23.46 -9.75 -4.18
N GLN A 66 -23.22 -11.04 -4.33
CA GLN A 66 -21.89 -11.58 -4.65
C GLN A 66 -21.61 -11.52 -6.16
N PRO A 67 -20.36 -11.27 -6.59
CA PRO A 67 -19.96 -11.45 -7.98
C PRO A 67 -19.86 -12.94 -8.34
N THR A 68 -19.70 -13.25 -9.63
CA THR A 68 -19.72 -14.65 -10.10
C THR A 68 -18.55 -15.47 -9.57
N ALA A 69 -17.39 -14.85 -9.27
CA ALA A 69 -16.27 -15.55 -8.64
C ALA A 69 -16.60 -16.09 -7.24
N ALA A 70 -17.52 -15.43 -6.54
CA ALA A 70 -17.95 -15.74 -5.17
C ALA A 70 -19.36 -16.37 -5.12
N GLY A 71 -19.78 -17.04 -6.20
CA GLY A 71 -21.06 -17.77 -6.25
C GLY A 71 -22.27 -16.97 -6.71
N GLY A 72 -22.10 -15.70 -7.10
CA GLY A 72 -23.17 -14.91 -7.72
C GLY A 72 -23.64 -15.50 -9.05
N LYS A 73 -24.95 -15.55 -9.28
CA LYS A 73 -25.50 -15.98 -10.58
C LYS A 73 -25.30 -14.85 -11.60
N LYS A 74 -24.70 -15.17 -12.75
CA LYS A 74 -24.41 -14.18 -13.81
C LYS A 74 -25.66 -13.37 -14.21
N ALA A 75 -26.79 -14.04 -14.42
CA ALA A 75 -28.05 -13.38 -14.79
C ALA A 75 -28.52 -12.36 -13.72
N THR A 76 -28.32 -12.65 -12.43
CA THR A 76 -28.65 -11.72 -11.34
C THR A 76 -27.71 -10.52 -11.34
N VAL A 77 -26.40 -10.75 -11.50
CA VAL A 77 -25.39 -9.68 -11.56
C VAL A 77 -25.66 -8.76 -12.77
N ASP A 78 -25.84 -9.33 -13.96
CA ASP A 78 -26.15 -8.59 -15.18
C ASP A 78 -27.44 -7.76 -15.04
N LYS A 79 -28.50 -8.34 -14.44
CA LYS A 79 -29.77 -7.65 -14.19
C LYS A 79 -29.59 -6.45 -13.25
N THR A 80 -28.79 -6.61 -12.18
CA THR A 80 -28.46 -5.51 -11.26
C THR A 80 -27.75 -4.37 -12.00
N HIS A 81 -26.78 -4.69 -12.87
CA HIS A 81 -26.02 -3.68 -13.61
C HIS A 81 -26.88 -2.95 -14.64
N GLN A 82 -27.72 -3.67 -15.38
CA GLN A 82 -28.70 -3.09 -16.30
C GLN A 82 -29.71 -2.20 -15.57
N GLY A 83 -30.20 -2.65 -14.41
CA GLY A 83 -31.06 -1.88 -13.53
C GLY A 83 -30.41 -0.56 -13.11
N PHE A 84 -29.16 -0.61 -12.63
CA PHE A 84 -28.40 0.58 -12.26
C PHE A 84 -28.19 1.53 -13.45
N ALA A 85 -27.76 1.03 -14.60
CA ALA A 85 -27.56 1.86 -15.79
C ALA A 85 -28.85 2.58 -16.23
N ASN A 86 -29.99 1.89 -16.14
CA ASN A 86 -31.30 2.48 -16.39
C ASN A 86 -31.67 3.56 -15.35
N THR A 87 -31.45 3.30 -14.06
CA THR A 87 -31.66 4.28 -12.98
C THR A 87 -30.77 5.50 -13.16
N LEU A 88 -29.50 5.31 -13.52
CA LEU A 88 -28.55 6.38 -13.77
C LEU A 88 -29.01 7.27 -14.93
N ARG A 89 -29.41 6.66 -16.06
CA ARG A 89 -29.96 7.39 -17.21
C ARG A 89 -31.22 8.18 -16.84
N LYS A 90 -32.14 7.58 -16.08
CA LYS A 90 -33.39 8.23 -15.64
C LYS A 90 -33.16 9.35 -14.62
N SER A 91 -32.06 9.29 -13.86
CA SER A 91 -31.75 10.30 -12.85
C SER A 91 -31.35 11.66 -13.43
N GLY A 92 -31.03 11.74 -14.73
CA GLY A 92 -30.56 12.96 -15.38
C GLY A 92 -29.18 13.45 -14.91
N LYS A 93 -28.49 12.67 -14.07
CA LYS A 93 -27.17 13.01 -13.53
C LYS A 93 -26.11 12.99 -14.63
N LYS A 94 -25.13 13.90 -14.54
CA LYS A 94 -23.96 13.93 -15.44
C LYS A 94 -22.96 12.84 -15.07
N ALA A 95 -23.35 11.60 -15.29
CA ALA A 95 -22.57 10.42 -14.99
C ALA A 95 -22.70 9.36 -16.09
N SER A 96 -21.61 8.65 -16.37
CA SER A 96 -21.58 7.62 -17.41
C SER A 96 -20.85 6.38 -16.93
N VAL A 97 -21.43 5.21 -17.17
CA VAL A 97 -20.76 3.92 -16.91
C VAL A 97 -19.61 3.76 -17.91
N GLN A 98 -18.42 3.51 -17.38
CA GLN A 98 -17.17 3.36 -18.14
C GLN A 98 -16.79 1.89 -18.33
N ARG A 99 -16.92 1.09 -17.26
CA ARG A 99 -16.56 -0.33 -17.23
C ARG A 99 -17.53 -1.11 -16.36
N THR A 100 -17.72 -2.38 -16.68
CA THR A 100 -18.55 -3.30 -15.91
C THR A 100 -17.72 -4.50 -15.48
N PHE A 101 -17.84 -4.86 -14.20
CA PHE A 101 -17.17 -6.02 -13.61
C PHE A 101 -18.22 -6.95 -13.05
N THR A 102 -18.13 -8.22 -13.42
CA THR A 102 -19.09 -9.25 -13.01
C THR A 102 -18.44 -10.39 -12.27
N THR A 103 -17.14 -10.58 -12.45
CA THR A 103 -16.43 -11.78 -12.05
C THR A 103 -15.76 -11.59 -10.70
N LEU A 104 -14.81 -10.67 -10.61
CA LEU A 104 -14.05 -10.43 -9.38
C LEU A 104 -14.62 -9.30 -8.54
N PHE A 105 -15.51 -8.49 -9.11
CA PHE A 105 -16.21 -7.40 -8.45
C PHE A 105 -17.63 -7.37 -8.98
N ASN A 106 -18.61 -7.09 -8.12
CA ASN A 106 -20.01 -6.92 -8.54
C ASN A 106 -20.27 -5.42 -8.62
N GLY A 107 -19.96 -4.82 -9.76
CA GLY A 107 -20.03 -3.37 -9.85
C GLY A 107 -19.59 -2.81 -11.18
N VAL A 108 -19.62 -1.49 -11.25
CA VAL A 108 -19.24 -0.72 -12.44
C VAL A 108 -18.26 0.37 -12.04
N THR A 109 -17.49 0.86 -13.01
CA THR A 109 -16.85 2.17 -12.89
C THR A 109 -17.74 3.22 -13.54
N VAL A 110 -17.96 4.34 -12.87
CA VAL A 110 -18.71 5.49 -13.37
C VAL A 110 -17.79 6.70 -13.45
N SER A 111 -17.77 7.40 -14.58
CA SER A 111 -17.21 8.74 -14.66
C SER A 111 -18.26 9.74 -14.18
N ALA A 112 -17.90 10.50 -13.15
CA ALA A 112 -18.76 11.46 -12.49
C ALA A 112 -17.89 12.47 -11.71
N ASP A 113 -18.35 13.71 -11.59
CA ASP A 113 -17.78 14.62 -10.59
C ASP A 113 -18.04 14.08 -9.17
N THR A 114 -17.26 14.57 -8.21
CA THR A 114 -17.34 14.16 -6.79
C THR A 114 -18.75 14.33 -6.22
N GLU A 115 -19.44 15.38 -6.66
CA GLU A 115 -20.82 15.70 -6.29
C GLU A 115 -21.79 14.59 -6.71
N THR A 116 -21.77 14.25 -7.99
CA THR A 116 -22.62 13.23 -8.59
C THR A 116 -22.29 11.86 -8.02
N ALA A 117 -21.01 11.53 -7.85
CA ALA A 117 -20.56 10.27 -7.27
C ALA A 117 -21.10 10.02 -5.86
N ARG A 118 -21.14 11.05 -5.01
CA ARG A 118 -21.76 10.96 -3.68
C ARG A 118 -23.23 10.54 -3.79
N SER A 119 -23.97 11.16 -4.69
CA SER A 119 -25.39 10.84 -4.88
C SER A 119 -25.65 9.43 -5.43
N LEU A 120 -24.62 8.73 -5.93
CA LEU A 120 -24.76 7.33 -6.33
C LEU A 120 -24.94 6.41 -5.12
N THR A 121 -24.39 6.76 -3.96
CA THR A 121 -24.50 5.95 -2.73
C THR A 121 -25.94 5.81 -2.22
N SER A 122 -26.83 6.76 -2.56
CA SER A 122 -28.25 6.71 -2.19
C SER A 122 -29.12 5.98 -3.22
N LEU A 123 -28.56 5.54 -4.34
CA LEU A 123 -29.32 4.80 -5.36
C LEU A 123 -29.60 3.37 -4.87
N PRO A 124 -30.82 2.84 -5.09
CA PRO A 124 -31.17 1.48 -4.69
C PRO A 124 -30.20 0.44 -5.24
N GLY A 125 -29.74 -0.47 -4.36
CA GLY A 125 -28.84 -1.55 -4.73
C GLY A 125 -27.35 -1.20 -4.72
N VAL A 126 -26.98 0.06 -4.54
CA VAL A 126 -25.57 0.47 -4.32
C VAL A 126 -25.16 0.14 -2.88
N LYS A 127 -24.06 -0.61 -2.75
CA LYS A 127 -23.46 -1.02 -1.48
C LYS A 127 -22.41 -0.02 -1.02
N ALA A 128 -21.52 0.39 -1.91
CA ALA A 128 -20.41 1.28 -1.61
C ALA A 128 -19.92 1.98 -2.88
N VAL A 129 -19.28 3.15 -2.69
CA VAL A 129 -18.63 3.89 -3.76
C VAL A 129 -17.18 4.17 -3.35
N TYR A 130 -16.23 3.83 -4.22
CA TYR A 130 -14.80 4.01 -3.98
C TYR A 130 -14.20 4.90 -5.06
N PRO A 131 -13.28 5.82 -4.72
CA PRO A 131 -12.55 6.54 -5.75
C PRO A 131 -11.69 5.57 -6.57
N VAL A 132 -11.72 5.71 -7.89
CA VAL A 132 -10.66 5.14 -8.74
C VAL A 132 -9.46 6.09 -8.61
N VAL A 133 -8.31 5.54 -8.25
CA VAL A 133 -7.08 6.32 -8.07
C VAL A 133 -6.10 5.98 -9.18
N ALA A 134 -5.33 6.98 -9.58
CA ALA A 134 -4.19 6.77 -10.46
C ALA A 134 -3.05 6.12 -9.66
N VAL A 135 -2.36 5.18 -10.30
CA VAL A 135 -1.23 4.44 -9.75
C VAL A 135 -0.04 4.70 -10.66
N ALA A 136 0.94 5.44 -10.16
CA ALA A 136 2.16 5.73 -10.91
C ALA A 136 2.91 4.45 -11.26
N ALA A 137 3.54 4.42 -12.44
CA ALA A 137 4.55 3.41 -12.71
C ALA A 137 5.63 3.46 -11.60
N PRO A 138 6.11 2.31 -11.11
CA PRO A 138 7.19 2.29 -10.13
C PRO A 138 8.41 3.05 -10.65
N LYS A 139 8.96 3.94 -9.83
CA LYS A 139 10.19 4.66 -10.19
C LYS A 139 11.35 3.66 -10.33
N ARG A 140 11.97 3.61 -11.51
CA ARG A 140 13.19 2.84 -11.74
C ARG A 140 14.34 3.49 -10.97
N GLN A 141 14.79 2.85 -9.91
CA GLN A 141 15.98 3.27 -9.17
C GLN A 141 17.19 2.53 -9.73
N ALA A 142 17.90 3.17 -10.65
CA ALA A 142 19.19 2.66 -11.13
C ALA A 142 20.14 2.49 -9.94
N SER A 143 20.78 1.33 -9.88
CA SER A 143 21.64 0.98 -8.76
C SER A 143 22.92 0.33 -9.28
N LYS A 144 24.02 0.47 -8.53
CA LYS A 144 25.27 -0.20 -8.87
C LYS A 144 25.07 -1.72 -8.74
N PRO A 145 25.70 -2.53 -9.61
CA PRO A 145 25.70 -3.98 -9.44
C PRO A 145 26.33 -4.32 -8.09
N ALA A 146 25.51 -4.76 -7.14
CA ALA A 146 26.02 -5.53 -6.02
C ALA A 146 26.27 -6.94 -6.54
N ALA A 147 27.36 -7.60 -6.13
CA ALA A 147 27.60 -9.00 -6.45
C ALA A 147 26.51 -9.88 -5.83
N ALA A 148 25.35 -10.00 -6.48
CA ALA A 148 24.16 -10.63 -5.93
C ALA A 148 23.69 -11.76 -6.83
N GLN A 149 23.91 -12.99 -6.39
CA GLN A 149 23.21 -14.16 -6.93
C GLN A 149 21.88 -14.30 -6.19
N ALA A 150 20.89 -13.47 -6.56
CA ALA A 150 19.55 -13.43 -5.92
C ALA A 150 18.89 -14.82 -5.80
N LEU A 151 19.15 -15.69 -6.78
CA LEU A 151 18.72 -17.10 -6.76
C LEU A 151 19.32 -17.89 -5.58
N LYS A 152 20.60 -17.68 -5.26
CA LYS A 152 21.27 -18.36 -4.14
C LYS A 152 20.82 -17.84 -2.77
N LEU A 153 20.50 -16.56 -2.67
CA LEU A 153 20.00 -15.97 -1.41
C LEU A 153 18.69 -16.62 -0.94
N THR A 154 17.93 -17.18 -1.88
CA THR A 154 16.60 -17.73 -1.65
C THR A 154 16.54 -19.25 -1.84
N GLY A 155 17.67 -19.93 -2.13
CA GLY A 155 17.70 -21.37 -2.40
C GLY A 155 17.04 -21.79 -3.72
N VAL A 156 16.79 -20.84 -4.63
CA VAL A 156 16.24 -21.14 -5.97
C VAL A 156 17.25 -21.92 -6.81
N ASP A 157 18.54 -21.69 -6.65
CA ASP A 157 19.59 -22.46 -7.31
C ASP A 157 19.53 -23.95 -6.92
N VAL A 158 19.20 -24.26 -5.67
CA VAL A 158 18.96 -25.62 -5.19
C VAL A 158 17.68 -26.20 -5.79
N ALA A 159 16.59 -25.43 -5.82
CA ALA A 159 15.34 -25.87 -6.45
C ALA A 159 15.51 -26.19 -7.95
N GLN A 160 16.26 -25.35 -8.67
CA GLN A 160 16.54 -25.57 -10.09
C GLN A 160 17.56 -26.68 -10.34
N GLY A 161 18.68 -26.66 -9.61
CA GLY A 161 19.80 -27.56 -9.83
C GLY A 161 19.57 -28.94 -9.26
N LYS A 162 19.23 -29.04 -7.96
CA LYS A 162 19.10 -30.30 -7.24
C LYS A 162 17.70 -30.90 -7.36
N LEU A 163 16.65 -30.09 -7.20
CA LEU A 163 15.26 -30.56 -7.29
C LEU A 163 14.73 -30.61 -8.73
N ARG A 164 15.51 -30.11 -9.71
CA ARG A 164 15.18 -30.12 -11.14
C ARG A 164 13.85 -29.42 -11.47
N LEU A 165 13.51 -28.38 -10.72
CA LEU A 165 12.31 -27.57 -10.93
C LEU A 165 12.63 -26.35 -11.80
N SER A 166 11.72 -25.99 -12.69
CA SER A 166 11.88 -24.91 -13.67
C SER A 166 10.62 -24.06 -13.86
N GLY A 167 9.49 -24.42 -13.24
CA GLY A 167 8.17 -23.84 -13.47
C GLY A 167 7.46 -24.41 -14.70
N LYS A 168 8.00 -25.47 -15.31
CA LYS A 168 7.38 -26.12 -16.48
C LYS A 168 5.94 -26.53 -16.19
N GLY A 169 5.03 -26.17 -17.10
CA GLY A 169 3.60 -26.48 -17.01
C GLY A 169 2.79 -25.48 -16.17
N ILE A 170 3.43 -24.50 -15.55
CA ILE A 170 2.75 -23.46 -14.76
C ILE A 170 2.60 -22.19 -15.60
N LYS A 171 1.41 -21.57 -15.53
CA LYS A 171 1.11 -20.27 -16.14
C LYS A 171 1.23 -19.17 -15.11
N VAL A 172 1.98 -18.12 -15.42
CA VAL A 172 2.15 -16.95 -14.57
C VAL A 172 1.77 -15.68 -15.33
N GLY A 173 0.79 -14.95 -14.81
CA GLY A 173 0.36 -13.65 -15.34
C GLY A 173 1.17 -12.50 -14.75
N ILE A 174 1.60 -11.57 -15.59
CA ILE A 174 2.26 -10.32 -15.21
C ILE A 174 1.31 -9.18 -15.57
N ILE A 175 0.84 -8.45 -14.56
CA ILE A 175 0.04 -7.24 -14.76
C ILE A 175 0.96 -6.04 -14.54
N ASP A 176 1.40 -5.42 -15.64
CA ASP A 176 2.49 -4.42 -15.62
C ASP A 176 2.47 -3.51 -16.86
N SER A 177 3.59 -2.89 -17.26
CA SER A 177 3.73 -2.03 -18.44
C SER A 177 3.76 -2.77 -19.78
N GLY A 178 3.67 -4.09 -19.75
CA GLY A 178 3.81 -4.98 -20.90
C GLY A 178 4.92 -6.00 -20.67
N VAL A 179 5.19 -6.82 -21.68
CA VAL A 179 6.40 -7.64 -21.76
C VAL A 179 6.92 -7.56 -23.18
N ASP A 180 8.17 -7.10 -23.35
CA ASP A 180 8.88 -7.21 -24.61
C ASP A 180 9.14 -8.69 -24.91
N TYR A 181 8.25 -9.26 -25.71
CA TYR A 181 8.32 -10.65 -26.14
C TYR A 181 9.25 -10.84 -27.35
N ASP A 182 9.87 -9.77 -27.88
CA ASP A 182 10.99 -9.85 -28.81
C ASP A 182 12.30 -10.23 -28.12
N HIS A 183 12.37 -10.12 -26.79
CA HIS A 183 13.57 -10.43 -26.03
C HIS A 183 14.03 -11.90 -26.17
N PRO A 184 15.31 -12.18 -26.53
CA PRO A 184 15.81 -13.56 -26.72
C PRO A 184 15.67 -14.46 -25.49
N ASP A 185 15.93 -13.91 -24.30
CA ASP A 185 15.75 -14.63 -23.02
C ASP A 185 14.29 -14.99 -22.72
N LEU A 186 13.33 -14.39 -23.46
CA LEU A 186 11.91 -14.71 -23.46
C LEU A 186 11.49 -15.45 -24.75
N GLY A 187 12.45 -15.95 -25.54
CA GLY A 187 12.20 -16.73 -26.75
C GLY A 187 11.82 -15.91 -27.99
N GLY A 188 12.04 -14.60 -27.97
CA GLY A 188 11.85 -13.72 -29.12
C GLY A 188 13.04 -13.67 -30.07
N SER A 189 12.89 -12.90 -31.16
CA SER A 189 13.88 -12.80 -32.25
C SER A 189 15.11 -11.95 -31.94
N GLY A 190 15.09 -11.16 -30.85
CA GLY A 190 16.11 -10.17 -30.54
C GLY A 190 16.01 -8.89 -31.36
N ARG A 191 14.93 -8.69 -32.12
CA ARG A 191 14.68 -7.48 -32.91
C ARG A 191 13.29 -6.95 -32.62
N ASN A 192 13.21 -5.71 -32.17
CA ASN A 192 11.96 -5.03 -31.83
C ASN A 192 10.92 -5.11 -32.97
N GLY A 193 9.71 -5.56 -32.65
CA GLY A 193 8.57 -5.67 -33.54
C GLY A 193 8.69 -6.77 -34.61
N LYS A 194 9.62 -7.73 -34.44
CA LYS A 194 9.84 -8.81 -35.43
C LYS A 194 9.36 -10.19 -34.97
N THR A 195 8.96 -10.33 -33.71
CA THR A 195 8.40 -11.57 -33.16
C THR A 195 6.88 -11.52 -33.24
N PRO A 196 6.22 -12.53 -33.84
CA PRO A 196 4.77 -12.58 -33.83
C PRO A 196 4.26 -12.95 -32.43
N PHE A 197 3.23 -12.23 -31.97
CA PHE A 197 2.50 -12.57 -30.75
C PHE A 197 1.24 -13.38 -31.07
N PRO A 198 0.92 -14.46 -30.32
CA PRO A 198 1.63 -14.98 -29.15
C PRO A 198 2.88 -15.81 -29.47
N THR A 199 3.83 -15.85 -28.53
CA THR A 199 5.03 -16.71 -28.62
C THR A 199 4.85 -18.00 -27.79
N ALA A 200 5.81 -18.93 -27.90
CA ALA A 200 5.81 -20.15 -27.07
C ALA A 200 6.01 -19.86 -25.57
N ARG A 201 6.68 -18.75 -25.24
CA ARG A 201 7.02 -18.34 -23.87
C ARG A 201 6.02 -17.33 -23.32
N VAL A 202 5.70 -16.29 -24.10
CA VAL A 202 4.70 -15.26 -23.79
C VAL A 202 3.45 -15.55 -24.62
N ARG A 203 2.59 -16.41 -24.07
CA ARG A 203 1.50 -17.06 -24.82
C ARG A 203 0.14 -16.37 -24.65
N TYR A 204 -0.04 -15.67 -23.55
CA TYR A 204 -1.29 -14.98 -23.21
C TYR A 204 -0.99 -13.49 -23.04
N GLY A 205 -2.02 -12.67 -23.22
CA GLY A 205 -1.87 -11.24 -22.97
C GLY A 205 -2.87 -10.37 -23.68
N TYR A 206 -2.84 -9.10 -23.30
CA TYR A 206 -3.68 -8.02 -23.84
C TYR A 206 -3.14 -6.67 -23.38
N ASP A 207 -3.20 -5.65 -24.23
CA ASP A 207 -2.99 -4.27 -23.83
C ASP A 207 -4.33 -3.59 -23.54
N PHE A 208 -4.48 -3.12 -22.29
CA PHE A 208 -5.69 -2.47 -21.84
C PHE A 208 -5.68 -0.95 -22.05
N VAL A 209 -4.55 -0.36 -22.42
CA VAL A 209 -4.32 1.09 -22.31
C VAL A 209 -3.75 1.75 -23.55
N GLY A 210 -2.81 1.12 -24.26
CA GLY A 210 -2.07 1.75 -25.35
C GLY A 210 -0.91 2.64 -24.90
N ASP A 211 0.00 2.95 -25.83
CA ASP A 211 1.26 3.68 -25.59
C ASP A 211 1.11 5.04 -24.95
N ALA A 212 0.14 5.83 -25.45
CA ALA A 212 -0.04 7.22 -25.05
C ALA A 212 -0.78 7.37 -23.71
N TYR A 213 -1.20 6.29 -23.06
CA TYR A 213 -2.01 6.35 -21.85
C TYR A 213 -1.22 6.82 -20.63
N ASN A 214 -1.80 7.76 -19.90
CA ASN A 214 -1.30 8.22 -18.61
C ASN A 214 -2.46 8.75 -17.77
N ALA A 215 -2.73 8.10 -16.65
CA ALA A 215 -3.83 8.42 -15.74
C ALA A 215 -3.59 9.63 -14.82
N ASP A 216 -2.36 10.17 -14.75
CA ASP A 216 -1.97 11.17 -13.75
C ASP A 216 -2.37 12.59 -14.18
N PRO A 217 -3.38 13.23 -13.53
CA PRO A 217 -3.81 14.59 -13.83
C PRO A 217 -2.70 15.65 -13.85
N MET A 218 -1.68 15.46 -13.03
CA MET A 218 -0.63 16.43 -12.77
C MET A 218 0.54 16.26 -13.72
N SER A 219 0.59 15.15 -14.47
CA SER A 219 1.62 14.89 -15.45
C SER A 219 1.46 15.77 -16.70
N PRO A 220 2.56 16.28 -17.28
CA PRO A 220 2.52 16.98 -18.57
C PRO A 220 2.09 16.05 -19.71
N THR A 221 2.25 14.72 -19.57
CA THR A 221 1.81 13.73 -20.55
C THR A 221 0.45 13.12 -20.21
N TYR A 222 -0.35 13.76 -19.36
CA TYR A 222 -1.69 13.28 -18.98
C TYR A 222 -2.55 12.98 -20.21
N ASN A 223 -2.99 11.72 -20.32
CA ASN A 223 -3.89 11.26 -21.37
C ASN A 223 -4.67 10.04 -20.86
N PRO A 224 -5.90 10.25 -20.36
CA PRO A 224 -6.72 9.19 -19.79
C PRO A 224 -7.45 8.37 -20.87
N THR A 225 -7.13 8.57 -22.15
CA THR A 225 -7.81 7.89 -23.26
C THR A 225 -7.19 6.52 -23.49
N LEU A 226 -7.98 5.48 -23.25
CA LEU A 226 -7.58 4.10 -23.48
C LEU A 226 -7.57 3.80 -24.99
N LYS A 227 -6.51 3.17 -25.48
CA LYS A 227 -6.41 2.58 -26.82
C LYS A 227 -5.99 1.11 -26.74
N PRO A 228 -6.88 0.22 -26.27
CA PRO A 228 -6.56 -1.18 -26.06
C PRO A 228 -6.29 -1.91 -27.38
N ASP A 229 -5.36 -2.84 -27.38
CA ASP A 229 -5.10 -3.73 -28.51
C ASP A 229 -4.61 -5.11 -28.05
N ARG A 230 -4.28 -5.98 -29.02
CA ARG A 230 -3.91 -7.38 -28.75
C ARG A 230 -2.44 -7.56 -28.36
N SER A 231 -1.59 -6.57 -28.59
CA SER A 231 -0.15 -6.62 -28.39
C SER A 231 0.22 -6.10 -27.00
N PRO A 232 0.61 -6.97 -26.04
CA PRO A 232 1.01 -6.54 -24.71
C PRO A 232 2.49 -6.11 -24.66
N ASP A 233 3.03 -5.62 -25.77
CA ASP A 233 4.45 -5.27 -25.91
C ASP A 233 4.83 -4.12 -24.98
N ASP A 234 6.09 -4.06 -24.55
CA ASP A 234 6.55 -3.16 -23.48
C ASP A 234 7.50 -2.07 -23.97
N CYS A 235 6.93 -0.89 -24.22
CA CYS A 235 7.71 0.31 -24.49
C CYS A 235 8.27 0.99 -23.22
N SER A 236 7.89 0.58 -22.00
CA SER A 236 8.36 1.23 -20.76
C SER A 236 9.58 0.53 -20.16
N GLY A 237 9.55 -0.80 -20.18
CA GLY A 237 10.62 -1.71 -19.75
C GLY A 237 10.46 -2.27 -18.33
N HIS A 238 9.57 -1.72 -17.51
CA HIS A 238 9.37 -2.21 -16.14
C HIS A 238 8.80 -3.64 -16.13
N GLY A 239 7.76 -3.90 -16.92
CA GLY A 239 7.16 -5.23 -17.02
C GLY A 239 8.09 -6.28 -17.65
N THR A 240 8.92 -5.87 -18.61
CA THR A 240 10.00 -6.72 -19.17
C THR A 240 11.03 -7.09 -18.11
N ASN A 241 11.43 -6.15 -17.26
CA ASN A 241 12.32 -6.41 -16.12
C ASN A 241 11.70 -7.43 -15.15
N VAL A 242 10.42 -7.24 -14.82
CA VAL A 242 9.64 -8.18 -13.99
C VAL A 242 9.57 -9.58 -14.62
N ALA A 243 9.31 -9.67 -15.93
CA ALA A 243 9.28 -10.92 -16.67
C ALA A 243 10.64 -11.63 -16.67
N GLY A 244 11.72 -10.86 -16.73
CA GLY A 244 13.08 -11.37 -16.66
C GLY A 244 13.38 -12.08 -15.35
N ILE A 245 13.06 -11.43 -14.23
CA ILE A 245 13.23 -11.99 -12.87
C ILE A 245 12.41 -13.26 -12.71
N LEU A 246 11.16 -13.23 -13.19
CA LEU A 246 10.26 -14.36 -13.09
C LEU A 246 10.77 -15.57 -13.89
N GLY A 247 11.12 -15.37 -15.15
CA GLY A 247 11.19 -16.48 -16.11
C GLY A 247 12.13 -16.30 -17.29
N ALA A 248 13.10 -15.39 -17.27
CA ALA A 248 14.16 -15.38 -18.30
C ALA A 248 14.86 -16.75 -18.39
N ASN A 249 15.21 -17.16 -19.60
CA ASN A 249 15.91 -18.41 -19.86
C ASN A 249 16.94 -18.25 -20.99
N GLY A 250 17.88 -17.33 -20.81
CA GLY A 250 18.96 -17.07 -21.77
C GLY A 250 20.21 -16.57 -21.07
N LYS A 251 20.71 -15.39 -21.46
CA LYS A 251 21.91 -14.77 -20.85
C LYS A 251 21.72 -14.58 -19.35
N ILE A 252 20.52 -14.20 -18.92
CA ILE A 252 20.10 -14.28 -17.52
C ILE A 252 19.05 -15.38 -17.33
N LYS A 253 18.99 -15.88 -16.11
CA LYS A 253 18.05 -16.93 -15.72
C LYS A 253 17.17 -16.43 -14.58
N GLY A 254 15.86 -16.42 -14.83
CA GLY A 254 14.85 -16.09 -13.84
C GLY A 254 14.64 -17.22 -12.82
N VAL A 255 13.73 -16.99 -11.87
CA VAL A 255 13.40 -17.95 -10.81
C VAL A 255 12.74 -19.22 -11.37
N ALA A 256 11.84 -19.07 -12.34
CA ALA A 256 11.08 -20.17 -12.94
C ALA A 256 11.21 -20.11 -14.48
N PRO A 257 12.37 -20.51 -15.04
CA PRO A 257 12.75 -20.27 -16.44
C PRO A 257 11.87 -20.97 -17.49
N GLN A 258 10.97 -21.87 -17.11
CA GLN A 258 10.10 -22.63 -18.03
C GLN A 258 8.60 -22.39 -17.80
N VAL A 259 8.21 -21.36 -17.04
CA VAL A 259 6.80 -20.95 -16.94
C VAL A 259 6.27 -20.45 -18.28
N THR A 260 4.97 -20.59 -18.52
CA THR A 260 4.29 -19.85 -19.58
C THR A 260 3.85 -18.50 -19.05
N ILE A 261 4.22 -17.42 -19.73
CA ILE A 261 3.93 -16.04 -19.31
C ILE A 261 2.64 -15.56 -19.97
N GLY A 262 1.80 -14.89 -19.17
CA GLY A 262 0.72 -14.03 -19.67
C GLY A 262 1.05 -12.57 -19.41
N ALA A 263 1.11 -11.74 -20.44
CA ALA A 263 1.46 -10.32 -20.34
C ALA A 263 0.21 -9.43 -20.41
N TYR A 264 -0.16 -8.80 -19.31
CA TYR A 264 -1.35 -7.93 -19.22
C TYR A 264 -0.89 -6.50 -19.02
N ARG A 265 -0.86 -5.74 -20.10
CA ARG A 265 -0.34 -4.37 -20.11
C ARG A 265 -1.39 -3.40 -19.60
N VAL A 266 -1.08 -2.71 -18.51
CA VAL A 266 -1.95 -1.73 -17.84
C VAL A 266 -1.31 -0.35 -17.73
N LEU A 267 -0.01 -0.19 -18.00
CA LEU A 267 0.67 1.11 -18.03
C LEU A 267 1.03 1.49 -19.49
N GLY A 268 0.86 2.78 -19.82
CA GLY A 268 1.41 3.35 -21.05
C GLY A 268 2.92 3.63 -20.94
N CYS A 269 3.55 4.08 -22.02
CA CYS A 269 5.01 4.19 -22.10
C CYS A 269 5.63 5.21 -21.12
N SER A 270 4.88 6.27 -20.79
CA SER A 270 5.33 7.37 -19.92
C SER A 270 4.55 7.46 -18.61
N GLY A 271 3.70 6.46 -18.33
CA GLY A 271 2.46 6.72 -17.63
C GLY A 271 2.30 6.13 -16.24
N SER A 272 1.14 6.47 -15.70
CA SER A 272 0.44 5.81 -14.59
C SER A 272 -0.75 5.03 -15.14
N THR A 273 -1.37 4.19 -14.31
CA THR A 273 -2.61 3.47 -14.64
C THR A 273 -3.72 3.80 -13.67
N ASP A 274 -4.94 3.39 -13.99
CA ASP A 274 -6.06 3.48 -13.05
C ASP A 274 -6.38 2.12 -12.43
N THR A 275 -6.82 2.12 -11.18
CA THR A 275 -7.15 0.87 -10.47
C THR A 275 -8.28 0.07 -11.14
N ASP A 276 -9.14 0.68 -11.96
CA ASP A 276 -10.16 -0.02 -12.73
C ASP A 276 -9.60 -0.80 -13.93
N VAL A 277 -8.50 -0.32 -14.52
CA VAL A 277 -7.73 -1.04 -15.54
C VAL A 277 -7.07 -2.27 -14.93
N ILE A 278 -6.46 -2.13 -13.76
CA ILE A 278 -5.85 -3.24 -13.00
C ILE A 278 -6.91 -4.31 -12.69
N LEU A 279 -8.10 -3.91 -12.22
CA LEU A 279 -9.19 -4.84 -11.94
C LEU A 279 -9.64 -5.61 -13.18
N ALA A 280 -9.68 -4.97 -14.35
CA ALA A 280 -10.02 -5.63 -15.61
C ALA A 280 -8.94 -6.64 -16.04
N ALA A 281 -7.66 -6.32 -15.83
CA ALA A 281 -6.54 -7.22 -16.08
C ALA A 281 -6.58 -8.45 -15.17
N LEU A 282 -6.96 -8.29 -13.90
CA LEU A 282 -7.18 -9.41 -12.97
C LEU A 282 -8.29 -10.36 -13.46
N GLU A 283 -9.42 -9.83 -13.92
CA GLU A 283 -10.48 -10.68 -14.49
C GLU A 283 -10.02 -11.41 -15.76
N ARG A 284 -9.21 -10.75 -16.60
CA ARG A 284 -8.65 -11.40 -17.81
C ARG A 284 -7.65 -12.48 -17.46
N ALA A 285 -6.75 -12.23 -16.50
CA ALA A 285 -5.78 -13.23 -16.04
C ALA A 285 -6.47 -14.48 -15.47
N GLN A 286 -7.60 -14.31 -14.78
CA GLN A 286 -8.45 -15.42 -14.37
C GLN A 286 -9.00 -16.21 -15.58
N ARG A 287 -9.55 -15.50 -16.57
CA ARG A 287 -10.13 -16.11 -17.78
C ARG A 287 -9.09 -16.90 -18.58
N ASP A 288 -7.88 -16.38 -18.67
CA ASP A 288 -6.77 -17.03 -19.38
C ASP A 288 -6.15 -18.21 -18.57
N GLY A 289 -6.64 -18.42 -17.34
CA GLY A 289 -6.35 -19.58 -16.51
C GLY A 289 -4.97 -19.55 -15.86
N MET A 290 -4.50 -18.37 -15.46
CA MET A 290 -3.21 -18.22 -14.77
C MET A 290 -3.22 -18.97 -13.43
N ASN A 291 -2.12 -19.64 -13.10
CA ASN A 291 -1.94 -20.30 -11.80
C ASN A 291 -1.38 -19.35 -10.75
N VAL A 292 -0.53 -18.42 -11.20
CA VAL A 292 0.07 -17.36 -10.37
C VAL A 292 -0.14 -16.03 -11.07
N ILE A 293 -0.42 -14.96 -10.33
CA ILE A 293 -0.50 -13.59 -10.85
C ILE A 293 0.48 -12.72 -10.05
N ASN A 294 1.37 -12.05 -10.78
CA ASN A 294 2.31 -11.06 -10.28
C ASN A 294 1.77 -9.65 -10.54
N MET A 295 1.63 -8.85 -9.49
CA MET A 295 1.32 -7.42 -9.55
C MET A 295 2.46 -6.62 -8.91
N SER A 296 3.34 -6.11 -9.76
CA SER A 296 4.48 -5.27 -9.37
C SER A 296 4.12 -3.78 -9.32
N ILE A 297 2.86 -3.48 -8.98
CA ILE A 297 2.24 -2.15 -8.93
C ILE A 297 1.42 -2.05 -7.65
N SER A 298 1.43 -0.89 -6.99
CA SER A 298 0.70 -0.66 -5.74
C SER A 298 0.22 0.79 -5.65
N ALA A 299 -1.06 1.00 -5.34
CA ALA A 299 -1.61 2.29 -4.96
C ALA A 299 -1.19 2.59 -3.52
N GLY A 300 -0.02 3.21 -3.33
CA GLY A 300 0.54 3.54 -2.03
C GLY A 300 -0.47 4.25 -1.13
N PHE A 301 -0.42 3.99 0.17
CA PHE A 301 -1.32 4.54 1.19
C PHE A 301 -2.80 4.10 1.09
N GLN A 302 -3.23 3.44 0.01
CA GLN A 302 -4.54 2.78 -0.05
C GLN A 302 -4.47 1.42 0.69
N SER A 303 -4.41 1.48 2.02
CA SER A 303 -4.15 0.32 2.88
C SER A 303 -5.39 -0.47 3.29
N TRP A 304 -6.56 -0.20 2.68
CA TRP A 304 -7.81 -0.90 3.00
C TRP A 304 -7.91 -2.27 2.28
N PRO A 305 -8.10 -3.37 3.03
CA PRO A 305 -8.36 -4.69 2.43
C PRO A 305 -9.66 -4.75 1.63
N THR A 306 -10.63 -3.88 1.97
CA THR A 306 -11.92 -3.75 1.28
C THR A 306 -11.86 -3.00 -0.05
N TYR A 307 -10.71 -2.42 -0.41
CA TYR A 307 -10.59 -1.70 -1.68
C TYR A 307 -10.70 -2.68 -2.87
N PRO A 308 -11.35 -2.31 -4.00
CA PRO A 308 -11.73 -3.25 -5.04
C PRO A 308 -10.62 -4.16 -5.58
N THR A 309 -9.39 -3.65 -5.77
CA THR A 309 -8.24 -4.46 -6.22
C THR A 309 -7.72 -5.44 -5.17
N SER A 310 -7.79 -5.08 -3.88
CA SER A 310 -7.48 -5.99 -2.76
C SER A 310 -8.51 -7.14 -2.70
N VAL A 311 -9.80 -6.82 -2.74
CA VAL A 311 -10.89 -7.82 -2.73
C VAL A 311 -10.83 -8.75 -3.94
N ALA A 312 -10.50 -8.21 -5.12
CA ALA A 312 -10.32 -9.02 -6.32
C ALA A 312 -9.15 -10.00 -6.20
N SER A 313 -8.04 -9.58 -5.57
CA SER A 313 -6.90 -10.45 -5.28
C SER A 313 -7.28 -11.60 -4.35
N ASP A 314 -8.08 -11.33 -3.32
CA ASP A 314 -8.56 -12.37 -2.40
C ASP A 314 -9.57 -13.34 -3.06
N ARG A 315 -10.41 -12.86 -3.98
CA ARG A 315 -11.31 -13.74 -4.75
C ARG A 315 -10.57 -14.66 -5.71
N LEU A 316 -9.48 -14.18 -6.33
CA LEU A 316 -8.59 -15.03 -7.13
C LEU A 316 -7.92 -16.10 -6.26
N TRP A 317 -7.45 -15.70 -5.08
CA TRP A 317 -6.88 -16.60 -4.07
C TRP A 317 -7.83 -17.74 -3.72
N GLU A 318 -9.09 -17.42 -3.44
CA GLU A 318 -10.14 -18.40 -3.13
C GLU A 318 -10.45 -19.37 -4.27
N ARG A 319 -10.12 -18.99 -5.52
CA ARG A 319 -10.25 -19.85 -6.70
C ARG A 319 -8.99 -20.65 -7.03
N GLY A 320 -8.02 -20.67 -6.12
CA GLY A 320 -6.81 -21.48 -6.26
C GLY A 320 -5.68 -20.78 -7.04
N ILE A 321 -5.80 -19.49 -7.34
CA ILE A 321 -4.77 -18.72 -8.03
C ILE A 321 -3.89 -18.02 -6.99
N VAL A 322 -2.58 -18.26 -7.03
CA VAL A 322 -1.65 -17.56 -6.13
C VAL A 322 -1.47 -16.13 -6.63
N VAL A 323 -1.86 -15.14 -5.82
CA VAL A 323 -1.68 -13.73 -6.16
C VAL A 323 -0.57 -13.14 -5.32
N VAL A 324 0.36 -12.44 -5.97
CA VAL A 324 1.59 -11.89 -5.38
C VAL A 324 1.68 -10.40 -5.72
N ASN A 325 1.69 -9.56 -4.69
CA ASN A 325 1.55 -8.11 -4.75
C ASN A 325 2.79 -7.41 -4.15
N ALA A 326 3.31 -6.40 -4.83
CA ALA A 326 4.36 -5.56 -4.29
C ALA A 326 3.85 -4.74 -3.09
N ALA A 327 4.60 -4.73 -1.97
CA ALA A 327 4.19 -3.97 -0.79
C ALA A 327 4.11 -2.44 -1.05
N GLY A 328 4.99 -1.91 -1.89
CA GLY A 328 5.16 -0.48 -2.16
C GLY A 328 6.59 -0.01 -1.88
N ASN A 329 6.93 1.19 -2.35
CA ASN A 329 8.28 1.77 -2.26
C ASN A 329 8.29 3.10 -1.48
N ASP A 330 7.33 3.28 -0.57
CA ASP A 330 7.12 4.51 0.20
C ASP A 330 7.65 4.39 1.65
N GLY A 331 8.44 3.35 1.94
CA GLY A 331 8.92 3.04 3.29
C GLY A 331 9.95 4.00 3.88
N ASP A 332 10.54 4.87 3.05
CA ASP A 332 11.43 5.96 3.49
C ASP A 332 10.66 7.19 4.00
N LEU A 333 9.32 7.18 3.91
CA LEU A 333 8.48 8.28 4.37
C LEU A 333 8.01 8.06 5.80
N TYR A 334 7.22 6.99 6.01
CA TYR A 334 6.57 6.68 7.29
C TYR A 334 6.31 5.17 7.45
N THR A 335 5.84 4.77 8.63
CA THR A 335 5.17 3.47 8.85
C THR A 335 3.80 3.43 8.15
N GLN A 336 3.14 2.26 8.05
CA GLN A 336 1.81 2.12 7.43
C GLN A 336 1.69 2.69 6.00
N THR A 337 2.77 2.59 5.23
CA THR A 337 2.89 3.05 3.83
C THR A 337 2.45 1.98 2.80
N LEU A 338 1.83 0.90 3.26
CA LEU A 338 1.27 -0.16 2.43
C LEU A 338 0.21 0.38 1.46
N GLY A 339 0.15 -0.19 0.26
CA GLY A 339 -0.86 0.13 -0.74
C GLY A 339 -1.79 -1.02 -1.11
N SER A 340 -2.72 -0.76 -2.02
CA SER A 340 -3.58 -1.79 -2.62
C SER A 340 -2.99 -2.18 -3.99
N PRO A 341 -2.91 -3.48 -4.32
CA PRO A 341 -3.59 -4.62 -3.69
C PRO A 341 -2.84 -5.32 -2.55
N ALA A 342 -1.66 -4.86 -2.12
CA ALA A 342 -0.91 -5.52 -1.04
C ALA A 342 -1.65 -5.57 0.30
N ALA A 343 -2.60 -4.66 0.53
CA ALA A 343 -3.51 -4.65 1.67
C ALA A 343 -4.53 -5.80 1.72
N SER A 344 -4.66 -6.63 0.67
CA SER A 344 -5.56 -7.79 0.63
C SER A 344 -5.34 -8.74 1.83
N ASP A 345 -6.41 -9.31 2.39
CA ASP A 345 -6.30 -10.15 3.59
C ASP A 345 -5.59 -11.49 3.31
N LYS A 346 -5.73 -12.02 2.09
CA LYS A 346 -5.24 -13.36 1.70
C LYS A 346 -4.00 -13.30 0.83
N ALA A 347 -4.04 -12.57 -0.29
CA ALA A 347 -2.95 -12.56 -1.27
C ALA A 347 -1.62 -12.09 -0.66
N ILE A 348 -0.51 -12.53 -1.24
CA ILE A 348 0.84 -12.35 -0.67
C ILE A 348 1.32 -10.93 -0.96
N ALA A 349 1.66 -10.17 0.07
CA ALA A 349 2.39 -8.90 -0.06
C ALA A 349 3.89 -9.11 0.15
N VAL A 350 4.72 -8.55 -0.74
CA VAL A 350 6.16 -8.81 -0.79
C VAL A 350 7.00 -7.56 -0.44
N ALA A 351 7.81 -7.68 0.61
CA ALA A 351 8.87 -6.73 0.95
C ALA A 351 10.14 -6.94 0.11
N SER A 352 10.93 -5.89 -0.04
CA SER A 352 12.20 -5.93 -0.76
C SER A 352 13.37 -6.15 0.20
N PHE A 353 14.31 -7.01 -0.19
CA PHE A 353 15.59 -7.22 0.48
C PHE A 353 16.74 -6.89 -0.46
N ASP A 354 17.84 -6.37 0.09
CA ASP A 354 19.09 -6.18 -0.64
C ASP A 354 19.99 -7.42 -0.60
N SER A 355 21.12 -7.35 -1.31
CA SER A 355 22.12 -8.42 -1.36
C SER A 355 22.79 -8.73 -0.02
N SER A 356 22.75 -7.79 0.93
CA SER A 356 23.26 -7.95 2.29
C SER A 356 22.25 -8.63 3.23
N ARG A 357 21.13 -9.11 2.68
CA ARG A 357 20.01 -9.73 3.42
C ARG A 357 19.35 -8.78 4.41
N LEU A 358 19.39 -7.48 4.16
CA LEU A 358 18.67 -6.46 4.93
C LEU A 358 17.43 -6.00 4.13
N VAL A 359 16.35 -5.68 4.83
CA VAL A 359 15.11 -5.16 4.22
C VAL A 359 15.41 -3.83 3.55
N SER A 360 15.12 -3.61 2.28
CA SER A 360 15.41 -2.35 1.58
C SER A 360 14.75 -1.15 2.27
N ALA A 361 15.46 -0.01 2.32
CA ALA A 361 15.00 1.20 3.02
C ALA A 361 13.60 1.62 2.55
N PHE A 362 13.44 1.73 1.22
CA PHE A 362 12.20 2.10 0.54
C PHE A 362 11.03 1.13 0.73
N SER A 363 11.24 -0.10 1.23
CA SER A 363 10.17 -1.12 1.28
C SER A 363 9.04 -0.64 2.20
N SER A 364 7.82 -0.53 1.66
CA SER A 364 6.66 -0.04 2.42
C SER A 364 6.35 -0.89 3.66
N TRP A 365 5.85 -0.21 4.68
CA TRP A 365 5.49 -0.78 5.98
C TRP A 365 3.99 -1.05 6.07
N GLY A 366 3.59 -2.13 6.73
CA GLY A 366 2.25 -2.26 7.29
C GLY A 366 2.09 -1.48 8.59
N LEU A 367 1.04 -1.74 9.37
CA LEU A 367 -0.05 -2.69 9.13
C LEU A 367 -1.03 -2.21 8.03
N ALA A 368 -1.92 -3.09 7.58
CA ALA A 368 -3.09 -2.67 6.80
C ALA A 368 -4.04 -1.84 7.67
N ALA A 369 -5.02 -1.15 7.07
CA ALA A 369 -5.95 -0.26 7.77
C ALA A 369 -6.78 -0.94 8.87
N ASN A 370 -6.98 -2.25 8.80
CA ASN A 370 -7.66 -3.08 9.81
C ASN A 370 -6.68 -3.74 10.80
N LEU A 371 -5.45 -3.22 10.92
CA LEU A 371 -4.35 -3.79 11.72
C LEU A 371 -3.91 -5.20 11.31
N ALA A 372 -4.25 -5.66 10.10
CA ALA A 372 -3.72 -6.92 9.59
C ALA A 372 -2.21 -6.80 9.29
N LEU A 373 -1.45 -7.84 9.70
CA LEU A 373 -0.02 -7.92 9.48
C LEU A 373 0.32 -8.07 8.00
N LYS A 374 1.01 -7.04 7.49
CA LYS A 374 1.58 -6.91 6.15
C LYS A 374 2.94 -6.20 6.23
N PRO A 375 3.85 -6.41 5.27
CA PRO A 375 3.80 -7.43 4.20
C PRO A 375 3.84 -8.86 4.78
N ASP A 376 3.64 -9.87 3.93
CA ASP A 376 3.58 -11.27 4.37
C ASP A 376 4.97 -11.89 4.51
N LEU A 377 5.88 -11.54 3.61
CA LEU A 377 7.24 -12.06 3.49
C LEU A 377 8.07 -11.11 2.60
N GLY A 378 9.35 -11.40 2.40
CA GLY A 378 10.20 -10.65 1.49
C GLY A 378 11.06 -11.51 0.59
N ALA A 379 11.57 -10.88 -0.46
CA ALA A 379 12.43 -11.47 -1.48
C ALA A 379 13.46 -10.45 -1.99
N PRO A 380 14.50 -10.87 -2.73
CA PRO A 380 15.48 -9.96 -3.31
C PRO A 380 14.82 -8.94 -4.25
N GLY A 381 15.00 -7.65 -3.95
CA GLY A 381 14.46 -6.54 -4.73
C GLY A 381 15.39 -5.32 -4.81
N GLY A 382 16.53 -5.33 -4.12
CA GLY A 382 17.59 -4.32 -4.26
C GLY A 382 18.67 -4.76 -5.26
N SER A 383 19.05 -3.86 -6.16
CA SER A 383 20.09 -4.06 -7.18
C SER A 383 19.94 -5.34 -8.01
N ILE A 384 18.75 -5.57 -8.56
CA ILE A 384 18.44 -6.76 -9.35
C ILE A 384 18.74 -6.51 -10.82
N ASN A 385 19.69 -7.27 -11.38
CA ASN A 385 19.94 -7.31 -12.81
C ASN A 385 18.84 -8.12 -13.52
N SER A 386 18.12 -7.51 -14.44
CA SER A 386 17.13 -8.20 -15.25
C SER A 386 16.98 -7.62 -16.66
N LEU A 387 15.95 -8.06 -17.37
CA LEU A 387 15.72 -7.66 -18.76
C LEU A 387 15.29 -6.19 -18.87
N LEU A 388 15.55 -5.63 -20.05
CA LEU A 388 15.06 -4.36 -20.55
C LEU A 388 14.66 -4.59 -22.02
N PRO A 389 13.72 -3.82 -22.60
CA PRO A 389 13.34 -4.00 -24.00
C PRO A 389 14.55 -4.01 -24.94
N VAL A 390 14.53 -4.88 -25.95
CA VAL A 390 15.68 -5.16 -26.83
C VAL A 390 16.20 -3.94 -27.57
N GLU A 391 15.34 -2.95 -27.82
CA GLU A 391 15.73 -1.69 -28.45
C GLU A 391 16.45 -0.72 -27.49
N ARG A 392 16.61 -1.07 -26.20
CA ARG A 392 17.22 -0.23 -25.18
C ARG A 392 18.48 -0.87 -24.60
N GLY A 393 19.60 -0.16 -24.76
CA GLY A 393 20.89 -0.61 -24.24
C GLY A 393 21.29 -1.97 -24.82
N ASP A 394 21.79 -2.88 -23.98
CA ASP A 394 22.08 -4.26 -24.37
C ASP A 394 20.93 -5.24 -24.05
N GLY A 395 19.73 -4.72 -23.71
CA GLY A 395 18.58 -5.51 -23.28
C GLY A 395 18.57 -5.88 -21.78
N TYR A 396 19.44 -5.28 -20.96
CA TYR A 396 19.53 -5.57 -19.53
C TYR A 396 19.67 -4.30 -18.68
N GLU A 397 19.21 -4.36 -17.44
CA GLU A 397 19.32 -3.27 -16.48
C GLU A 397 19.33 -3.77 -15.02
N VAL A 398 20.06 -3.05 -14.17
CA VAL A 398 20.01 -3.20 -12.71
C VAL A 398 19.11 -2.16 -12.07
N VAL A 399 17.99 -2.61 -11.48
CA VAL A 399 17.01 -1.76 -10.81
C VAL A 399 16.66 -2.26 -9.40
N SER A 400 16.09 -1.36 -8.59
CA SER A 400 15.62 -1.67 -7.24
C SER A 400 14.13 -1.36 -7.07
N GLY A 401 13.43 -2.21 -6.29
CA GLY A 401 12.03 -2.01 -5.92
C GLY A 401 11.38 -3.27 -5.34
N THR A 402 10.29 -3.10 -4.59
CA THR A 402 9.40 -4.24 -4.24
C THR A 402 8.81 -4.90 -5.49
N SER A 403 8.71 -4.14 -6.59
CA SER A 403 8.39 -4.61 -7.94
C SER A 403 9.34 -5.71 -8.46
N MET A 404 10.60 -5.75 -8.01
CA MET A 404 11.59 -6.77 -8.38
C MET A 404 11.55 -7.97 -7.41
N ALA A 405 11.17 -7.74 -6.15
CA ALA A 405 10.96 -8.80 -5.16
C ALA A 405 9.72 -9.65 -5.47
N THR A 406 8.65 -9.03 -5.98
CA THR A 406 7.38 -9.68 -6.31
C THR A 406 7.53 -10.84 -7.32
N PRO A 407 8.20 -10.68 -8.48
CA PRO A 407 8.38 -11.77 -9.44
C PRO A 407 9.28 -12.89 -8.93
N HIS A 408 10.19 -12.61 -7.98
CA HIS A 408 10.92 -13.68 -7.30
C HIS A 408 9.98 -14.63 -6.54
N VAL A 409 9.01 -14.07 -5.81
CA VAL A 409 8.01 -14.85 -5.06
C VAL A 409 7.02 -15.53 -6.01
N ALA A 410 6.60 -14.86 -7.08
CA ALA A 410 5.73 -15.49 -8.09
C ALA A 410 6.42 -16.68 -8.77
N GLY A 411 7.72 -16.56 -9.08
CA GLY A 411 8.52 -17.67 -9.58
C GLY A 411 8.67 -18.80 -8.55
N ALA A 412 8.90 -18.47 -7.28
CA ALA A 412 8.96 -19.46 -6.21
C ALA A 412 7.64 -20.24 -6.08
N ALA A 413 6.50 -19.55 -6.14
CA ALA A 413 5.19 -20.19 -6.17
C ALA A 413 5.03 -21.13 -7.38
N ALA A 414 5.52 -20.74 -8.56
CA ALA A 414 5.51 -21.61 -9.73
C ALA A 414 6.37 -22.88 -9.55
N LEU A 415 7.56 -22.76 -8.97
CA LEU A 415 8.40 -23.93 -8.64
C LEU A 415 7.71 -24.86 -7.64
N MET A 416 7.04 -24.29 -6.62
CA MET A 416 6.29 -25.06 -5.63
C MET A 416 5.09 -25.79 -6.25
N LEU A 417 4.33 -25.13 -7.12
CA LEU A 417 3.20 -25.74 -7.84
C LEU A 417 3.67 -26.83 -8.81
N GLN A 418 4.83 -26.70 -9.44
CA GLN A 418 5.43 -27.78 -10.22
C GLN A 418 5.80 -28.98 -9.33
N ALA A 419 6.39 -28.74 -8.16
CA ALA A 419 6.79 -29.80 -7.24
C ALA A 419 5.58 -30.54 -6.66
N ASN A 420 4.48 -29.83 -6.40
CA ASN A 420 3.24 -30.42 -5.93
C ASN A 420 2.02 -29.63 -6.48
N PRO A 421 1.40 -30.12 -7.56
CA PRO A 421 0.24 -29.47 -8.18
C PRO A 421 -1.01 -29.42 -7.30
N ARG A 422 -1.03 -30.11 -6.15
CA ARG A 422 -2.16 -30.11 -5.21
C ARG A 422 -2.08 -28.99 -4.17
N LEU A 423 -0.98 -28.23 -4.12
CA LEU A 423 -0.87 -27.11 -3.19
C LEU A 423 -1.93 -26.06 -3.50
N ARG A 424 -2.68 -25.65 -2.48
CA ARG A 424 -3.54 -24.47 -2.55
C ARG A 424 -2.73 -23.21 -2.24
N PRO A 425 -3.21 -22.02 -2.60
CA PRO A 425 -2.53 -20.77 -2.28
C PRO A 425 -2.14 -20.62 -0.79
N ASP A 426 -3.01 -21.03 0.14
CA ASP A 426 -2.69 -21.03 1.57
C ASP A 426 -1.52 -21.94 1.94
N ASP A 427 -1.37 -23.10 1.28
CA ASP A 427 -0.23 -24.00 1.51
C ASP A 427 1.06 -23.35 1.01
N VAL A 428 1.00 -22.68 -0.15
CA VAL A 428 2.14 -21.94 -0.73
C VAL A 428 2.60 -20.83 0.21
N ARG A 429 1.70 -19.94 0.65
CA ARG A 429 2.03 -18.87 1.60
C ARG A 429 2.52 -19.41 2.92
N THR A 430 1.86 -20.43 3.48
CA THR A 430 2.23 -21.00 4.79
C THR A 430 3.65 -21.57 4.76
N ARG A 431 3.99 -22.33 3.71
CA ARG A 431 5.33 -22.89 3.53
C ARG A 431 6.39 -21.80 3.42
N LEU A 432 6.15 -20.81 2.55
CA LEU A 432 7.06 -19.69 2.35
C LEU A 432 7.27 -18.88 3.64
N GLN A 433 6.19 -18.58 4.38
CA GLN A 433 6.28 -17.84 5.64
C GLN A 433 6.96 -18.65 6.75
N ASN A 434 6.60 -19.93 6.91
CA ASN A 434 7.17 -20.75 7.97
C ASN A 434 8.67 -20.95 7.81
N THR A 435 9.18 -21.07 6.59
CA THR A 435 10.61 -21.31 6.33
C THR A 435 11.42 -20.05 6.07
N ALA A 436 10.78 -18.87 6.06
CA ALA A 436 11.45 -17.60 5.84
C ALA A 436 12.44 -17.27 6.97
N VAL A 437 13.45 -16.47 6.62
CA VAL A 437 14.53 -16.06 7.52
C VAL A 437 14.44 -14.55 7.71
N PRO A 438 14.09 -14.06 8.91
CA PRO A 438 14.02 -12.63 9.16
C PRO A 438 15.41 -11.98 9.16
N ALA A 439 15.49 -10.77 8.61
CA ALA A 439 16.67 -9.93 8.62
C ALA A 439 16.92 -9.32 9.98
N LYS A 440 18.18 -8.99 10.24
CA LYS A 440 18.57 -8.01 11.25
C LYS A 440 18.05 -6.63 10.84
N PHE A 441 17.81 -5.78 11.83
CA PHE A 441 17.34 -4.42 11.60
C PHE A 441 18.35 -3.63 10.76
N ARG A 442 17.89 -3.06 9.63
CA ARG A 442 18.76 -2.37 8.67
C ARG A 442 19.56 -1.25 9.32
N GLU A 443 18.91 -0.46 10.15
CA GLU A 443 19.45 0.81 10.64
C GLU A 443 20.50 0.57 11.73
N LYS A 444 20.43 -0.57 12.43
CA LYS A 444 21.42 -1.00 13.44
C LYS A 444 21.71 -2.52 13.40
N PRO A 445 22.36 -3.04 12.35
CA PRO A 445 22.53 -4.50 12.17
C PRO A 445 23.45 -5.14 13.22
N SER A 446 24.37 -4.37 13.80
CA SER A 446 25.31 -4.86 14.83
C SER A 446 24.62 -5.22 16.15
N GLU A 447 23.46 -4.62 16.46
CA GLU A 447 22.75 -4.88 17.72
C GLU A 447 21.98 -6.21 17.75
N GLY A 448 22.00 -6.98 16.65
CA GLY A 448 21.45 -8.33 16.59
C GLY A 448 19.92 -8.46 16.69
N ILE A 449 19.19 -7.36 16.79
CA ILE A 449 17.72 -7.36 16.76
C ILE A 449 17.19 -7.55 15.34
N LEU A 450 16.06 -8.25 15.22
CA LEU A 450 15.39 -8.41 13.93
C LEU A 450 14.67 -7.15 13.49
N ASP A 451 14.61 -6.92 12.18
CA ASP A 451 13.77 -5.89 11.60
C ASP A 451 12.29 -6.15 11.93
N ALA A 452 11.46 -5.11 11.92
CA ALA A 452 10.08 -5.19 12.32
C ALA A 452 9.28 -6.15 11.42
N ALA A 453 8.45 -7.02 12.01
CA ALA A 453 7.63 -7.95 11.22
C ALA A 453 6.63 -7.19 10.31
N HIS A 454 6.20 -5.99 10.72
CA HIS A 454 5.36 -5.12 9.89
C HIS A 454 6.15 -4.34 8.81
N ARG A 455 7.45 -4.61 8.62
CA ARG A 455 8.26 -4.20 7.44
C ARG A 455 8.64 -5.37 6.56
N GLN A 456 8.97 -6.52 7.17
CA GLN A 456 9.55 -7.67 6.46
C GLN A 456 8.65 -8.90 6.36
N GLY A 457 7.50 -8.90 7.04
CA GLY A 457 6.65 -10.07 7.20
C GLY A 457 7.38 -11.20 7.91
N ALA A 458 7.31 -12.40 7.35
CA ALA A 458 8.03 -13.57 7.85
C ALA A 458 9.55 -13.54 7.60
N GLY A 459 10.04 -12.60 6.77
CA GLY A 459 11.44 -12.49 6.38
C GLY A 459 11.71 -12.95 4.94
N LEU A 460 13.00 -13.13 4.63
CA LEU A 460 13.48 -13.55 3.31
C LEU A 460 13.09 -15.00 3.01
N ILE A 461 12.38 -15.23 1.91
CA ILE A 461 11.94 -16.58 1.52
C ILE A 461 13.12 -17.55 1.30
N GLN A 462 12.89 -18.82 1.60
CA GLN A 462 13.81 -19.93 1.36
C GLN A 462 13.05 -21.03 0.59
N VAL A 463 13.20 -21.04 -0.74
CA VAL A 463 12.35 -21.78 -1.69
C VAL A 463 12.60 -23.29 -1.60
N ASP A 464 13.86 -23.70 -1.52
CA ASP A 464 14.25 -25.09 -1.29
C ASP A 464 13.62 -25.65 0.00
N ARG A 465 13.75 -24.90 1.10
CA ARG A 465 13.16 -25.26 2.40
C ARG A 465 11.63 -25.30 2.35
N ALA A 466 11.00 -24.34 1.68
CA ALA A 466 9.55 -24.28 1.54
C ALA A 466 8.99 -25.49 0.77
N ILE A 467 9.67 -25.91 -0.29
CA ILE A 467 9.33 -27.10 -1.09
C ILE A 467 9.51 -28.37 -0.26
N GLN A 468 10.61 -28.47 0.49
CA GLN A 468 10.97 -29.69 1.22
C GLN A 468 10.30 -29.81 2.60
N SER A 469 9.73 -28.73 3.14
CA SER A 469 9.14 -28.75 4.48
C SER A 469 8.01 -29.77 4.58
N THR A 470 8.07 -30.64 5.60
CA THR A 470 7.01 -31.60 5.90
C THR A 470 6.10 -31.13 7.03
N THR A 471 6.48 -30.06 7.74
CA THR A 471 5.70 -29.47 8.83
C THR A 471 5.17 -28.10 8.45
N LEU A 472 3.90 -27.84 8.77
CA LEU A 472 3.22 -26.56 8.56
C LEU A 472 2.67 -26.04 9.88
N VAL A 473 2.78 -24.74 10.11
CA VAL A 473 2.25 -24.05 11.28
C VAL A 473 1.23 -23.02 10.82
N THR A 474 -0.04 -23.24 11.18
CA THR A 474 -1.16 -22.40 10.78
C THR A 474 -1.91 -21.84 12.01
N PRO A 475 -2.37 -20.58 12.00
CA PRO A 475 -2.14 -19.58 10.96
C PRO A 475 -0.65 -19.24 10.83
N SER A 476 -0.21 -18.95 9.59
CA SER A 476 1.20 -18.71 9.26
C SER A 476 1.71 -17.32 9.63
N LYS A 477 0.81 -16.45 10.11
CA LYS A 477 1.07 -15.14 10.72
C LYS A 477 0.00 -14.82 11.76
N LEU A 478 0.32 -13.96 12.73
CA LEU A 478 -0.60 -13.52 13.78
C LEU A 478 -0.79 -11.99 13.73
N SER A 479 -1.97 -11.56 13.30
CA SER A 479 -2.38 -10.14 13.44
C SER A 479 -3.04 -10.00 14.79
N ALA A 480 -2.33 -9.41 15.75
CA ALA A 480 -2.80 -9.31 17.14
C ALA A 480 -3.88 -8.23 17.34
N GLY A 481 -4.08 -7.36 16.34
CA GLY A 481 -5.03 -6.25 16.43
C GLY A 481 -4.53 -5.17 17.38
N GLU A 482 -5.47 -4.46 17.99
CA GLU A 482 -5.21 -3.55 19.09
C GLU A 482 -5.13 -4.30 20.43
N SER A 483 -4.54 -3.68 21.46
CA SER A 483 -4.37 -4.32 22.76
C SER A 483 -5.28 -3.78 23.86
N ALA A 484 -6.24 -2.93 23.52
CA ALA A 484 -7.20 -2.36 24.47
C ALA A 484 -7.99 -3.45 25.22
N ASP A 485 -8.29 -4.55 24.53
CA ASP A 485 -9.02 -5.70 25.08
C ASP A 485 -8.12 -6.69 25.85
N GLY A 486 -6.84 -6.36 26.04
CA GLY A 486 -5.86 -7.17 26.77
C GLY A 486 -5.06 -8.13 25.88
N ALA A 487 -4.70 -9.28 26.43
CA ALA A 487 -3.77 -10.20 25.78
C ALA A 487 -4.39 -10.88 24.55
N PHE A 488 -3.71 -10.81 23.41
CA PHE A 488 -4.08 -11.55 22.22
C PHE A 488 -3.83 -13.06 22.42
N ARG A 489 -4.83 -13.90 22.13
CA ARG A 489 -4.72 -15.36 22.23
C ARG A 489 -5.07 -16.02 20.90
N ARG A 490 -4.21 -16.93 20.44
CA ARG A 490 -4.46 -17.70 19.22
C ARG A 490 -3.90 -19.11 19.30
N THR A 491 -4.67 -20.09 18.85
CA THR A 491 -4.20 -21.47 18.71
C THR A 491 -3.51 -21.66 17.37
N LEU A 492 -2.25 -22.08 17.42
CA LEU A 492 -1.50 -22.61 16.28
C LEU A 492 -1.79 -24.11 16.14
N THR A 493 -2.00 -24.55 14.90
CA THR A 493 -2.04 -25.96 14.51
C THR A 493 -0.74 -26.29 13.79
N ILE A 494 0.01 -27.24 14.33
CA ILE A 494 1.27 -27.74 13.77
C ILE A 494 0.95 -29.08 13.13
N SER A 495 0.99 -29.13 11.80
CA SER A 495 0.64 -30.31 11.01
C SER A 495 1.90 -30.94 10.42
N ASN A 496 2.02 -32.26 10.53
CA ASN A 496 3.15 -33.02 10.02
C ASN A 496 2.66 -33.98 8.94
N THR A 497 3.22 -33.83 7.73
CA THR A 497 2.89 -34.66 6.57
C THR A 497 3.82 -35.85 6.38
N SER A 498 4.91 -35.92 7.16
CA SER A 498 5.87 -37.03 7.07
C SER A 498 5.35 -38.32 7.71
N SER A 499 6.00 -39.44 7.38
CA SER A 499 5.73 -40.75 7.95
C SER A 499 6.33 -40.97 9.35
N ARG A 500 7.05 -39.98 9.90
CA ARG A 500 7.65 -40.04 11.24
C ARG A 500 7.09 -38.93 12.11
N ALA A 501 6.96 -39.19 13.41
CA ALA A 501 6.61 -38.12 14.35
C ALA A 501 7.75 -37.10 14.43
N ALA A 502 7.42 -35.82 14.64
CA ALA A 502 8.37 -34.73 14.80
C ALA A 502 8.15 -34.05 16.15
N THR A 503 9.23 -33.67 16.83
CA THR A 503 9.15 -32.93 18.10
C THR A 503 9.68 -31.52 17.89
N TRP A 504 8.91 -30.53 18.34
CA TRP A 504 9.22 -29.12 18.20
C TRP A 504 9.28 -28.44 19.56
N THR A 505 10.29 -27.61 19.76
CA THR A 505 10.40 -26.71 20.91
C THR A 505 10.00 -25.31 20.47
N LEU A 506 9.09 -24.67 21.21
CA LEU A 506 8.61 -23.33 20.95
C LEU A 506 9.37 -22.30 21.78
N SER A 507 9.72 -21.19 21.13
CA SER A 507 10.29 -20.01 21.76
C SER A 507 9.77 -18.74 21.09
N LYS A 508 10.16 -17.57 21.62
CA LYS A 508 9.93 -16.28 20.97
C LYS A 508 11.25 -15.70 20.46
N GLN A 509 11.15 -14.83 19.46
CA GLN A 509 12.24 -13.96 19.04
C GLN A 509 11.69 -12.55 18.84
N ASP A 510 12.32 -11.57 19.50
CA ASP A 510 11.89 -10.17 19.43
C ASP A 510 12.34 -9.51 18.12
N ALA A 511 11.55 -8.53 17.70
CA ALA A 511 11.80 -7.68 16.54
C ALA A 511 11.57 -6.21 16.90
N VAL A 512 12.09 -5.32 16.07
CA VAL A 512 11.87 -3.87 16.24
C VAL A 512 10.38 -3.55 16.30
N SER A 513 10.05 -2.65 17.22
CA SER A 513 8.74 -2.01 17.32
C SER A 513 8.83 -0.59 16.76
N THR A 514 7.71 -0.03 16.33
CA THR A 514 7.65 1.36 15.85
C THR A 514 6.72 2.18 16.73
N ASP A 515 7.17 3.38 17.09
CA ASP A 515 6.38 4.38 17.79
C ASP A 515 5.72 5.31 16.74
N PRO A 516 4.46 5.75 16.94
CA PRO A 516 3.84 6.78 16.12
C PRO A 516 4.62 8.12 16.06
N GLY A 517 5.42 8.46 17.07
CA GLY A 517 6.31 9.63 17.10
C GLY A 517 5.62 11.01 17.11
N ASP A 518 6.42 12.06 17.37
CA ASP A 518 5.98 13.47 17.44
C ASP A 518 6.30 14.25 16.14
N TRP A 519 5.82 13.80 14.98
CA TRP A 519 5.78 14.59 13.73
C TRP A 519 7.01 14.77 12.85
N GLN A 520 8.17 14.25 13.20
CA GLN A 520 9.27 14.25 12.24
C GLN A 520 9.31 12.91 11.53
N ASN A 521 9.76 12.93 10.27
CA ASN A 521 9.92 11.78 9.37
C ASN A 521 10.95 10.76 9.89
N GLU A 522 10.93 10.48 11.18
CA GLU A 522 11.83 9.63 11.89
C GLU A 522 11.03 8.39 12.30
N LEU A 523 11.37 7.28 11.65
CA LEU A 523 11.03 5.96 12.12
C LEU A 523 11.67 5.81 13.50
N VAL A 524 10.91 6.08 14.57
CA VAL A 524 11.38 5.83 15.93
C VAL A 524 11.29 4.33 16.18
N ALA A 525 12.37 3.65 15.81
CA ALA A 525 12.56 2.25 16.11
C ALA A 525 12.86 2.09 17.60
N VAL A 526 11.90 1.48 18.30
CA VAL A 526 11.93 1.26 19.74
C VAL A 526 11.99 -0.24 20.04
N ARG A 527 12.51 -0.56 21.23
CA ARG A 527 12.60 -1.94 21.72
C ARG A 527 11.54 -2.17 22.78
N TYR A 528 10.29 -2.35 22.37
CA TYR A 528 9.24 -2.88 23.24
C TYR A 528 9.22 -4.40 23.18
N ASN A 529 9.37 -5.04 24.34
CA ASN A 529 9.42 -6.50 24.40
C ASN A 529 8.03 -7.04 24.70
N SER A 530 7.39 -7.66 23.70
CA SER A 530 6.15 -8.39 23.93
C SER A 530 6.41 -9.62 24.80
N ARG A 531 5.55 -9.83 25.80
CA ARG A 531 5.51 -11.09 26.55
C ARG A 531 4.75 -12.12 25.73
N VAL A 532 5.41 -13.24 25.41
CA VAL A 532 4.81 -14.36 24.68
C VAL A 532 4.81 -15.59 25.56
N ALA A 533 3.65 -16.20 25.76
CA ALA A 533 3.47 -17.43 26.52
C ALA A 533 2.84 -18.52 25.64
N PHE A 534 3.18 -19.78 25.93
CA PHE A 534 2.71 -20.95 25.20
C PHE A 534 1.99 -21.90 26.16
N SER A 535 0.90 -22.53 25.70
CA SER A 535 0.23 -23.60 26.47
C SER A 535 1.14 -24.82 26.70
N THR A 536 2.13 -25.03 25.82
CA THR A 536 3.27 -25.92 26.02
C THR A 536 4.46 -25.41 25.21
N THR A 537 5.67 -25.53 25.76
CA THR A 537 6.91 -25.16 25.06
C THR A 537 7.53 -26.32 24.28
N ARG A 538 7.02 -27.55 24.45
CA ARG A 538 7.48 -28.73 23.72
C ARG A 538 6.28 -29.53 23.23
N VAL A 539 6.25 -29.84 21.95
CA VAL A 539 5.12 -30.53 21.31
C VAL A 539 5.61 -31.64 20.39
N ARG A 540 5.06 -32.84 20.59
CA ARG A 540 5.26 -33.98 19.69
C ARG A 540 4.09 -34.04 18.72
N VAL A 541 4.38 -33.92 17.44
CA VAL A 541 3.40 -34.00 16.35
C VAL A 541 3.47 -35.40 15.75
N PRO A 542 2.40 -36.21 15.81
CA PRO A 542 2.38 -37.55 15.22
C PRO A 542 2.72 -37.55 13.72
N ALA A 543 3.18 -38.70 13.22
CA ALA A 543 3.29 -38.91 11.78
C ALA A 543 1.92 -38.72 11.13
N ARG A 544 1.86 -38.00 10.00
CA ARG A 544 0.61 -37.69 9.28
C ARG A 544 -0.49 -37.07 10.16
N GLY A 545 -0.12 -36.43 11.27
CA GLY A 545 -1.03 -35.89 12.26
C GLY A 545 -0.79 -34.41 12.55
N SER A 546 -1.52 -33.87 13.53
CA SER A 546 -1.38 -32.48 13.96
C SER A 546 -1.39 -32.36 15.48
N ALA A 547 -0.78 -31.30 16.00
CA ALA A 547 -0.90 -30.88 17.39
C ALA A 547 -1.25 -29.40 17.49
N LYS A 548 -1.84 -28.98 18.61
CA LYS A 548 -2.26 -27.59 18.85
C LYS A 548 -1.47 -26.97 19.99
N VAL A 549 -1.07 -25.71 19.82
CA VAL A 549 -0.44 -24.90 20.87
C VAL A 549 -1.10 -23.53 20.89
N THR A 550 -1.56 -23.09 22.05
CA THR A 550 -2.12 -21.75 22.21
C THR A 550 -1.00 -20.78 22.56
N VAL A 551 -0.88 -19.72 21.76
CA VAL A 551 0.03 -18.60 21.95
C VAL A 551 -0.74 -17.45 22.57
N THR A 552 -0.19 -16.85 23.62
CA THR A 552 -0.70 -15.62 24.24
C THR A 552 0.35 -14.52 24.09
N ILE A 553 -0.01 -13.40 23.47
CA ILE A 553 0.86 -12.25 23.23
C ILE A 553 0.30 -11.06 24.00
N GLN A 554 1.13 -10.47 24.84
CA GLN A 554 0.82 -9.25 25.57
C GLN A 554 1.88 -8.21 25.22
N PRO A 555 1.52 -7.02 24.70
CA PRO A 555 2.49 -5.95 24.51
C PRO A 555 3.11 -5.50 25.83
N ASP A 556 4.26 -4.85 25.70
CA ASP A 556 4.93 -4.20 26.82
C ASP A 556 3.99 -3.17 27.49
N ARG A 557 4.02 -3.09 28.82
CA ARG A 557 3.23 -2.08 29.56
C ARG A 557 3.78 -0.67 29.37
N GLU A 558 5.05 -0.56 28.99
CA GLU A 558 5.69 0.72 28.65
C GLU A 558 5.45 1.14 27.19
N ALA A 559 4.81 0.30 26.37
CA ALA A 559 4.50 0.64 25.00
C ALA A 559 3.51 1.81 24.94
N LEU A 560 3.84 2.80 24.11
CA LEU A 560 3.00 3.98 23.91
C LEU A 560 1.71 3.62 23.15
N GLN A 561 0.65 4.38 23.43
CA GLN A 561 -0.60 4.32 22.68
C GLN A 561 -0.34 4.58 21.18
N GLY A 562 -0.65 3.60 20.33
CA GLY A 562 -0.39 3.65 18.89
C GLY A 562 0.90 2.94 18.44
N ALA A 563 1.78 2.55 19.35
CA ALA A 563 3.03 1.86 18.99
C ALA A 563 2.74 0.47 18.41
N VAL A 564 3.41 0.11 17.31
CA VAL A 564 3.29 -1.21 16.68
C VAL A 564 4.40 -2.12 17.18
N TYR A 565 4.04 -3.11 17.99
CA TYR A 565 4.95 -4.15 18.46
C TYR A 565 5.00 -5.32 17.50
N SER A 566 6.13 -6.03 17.43
CA SER A 566 6.26 -7.19 16.56
C SER A 566 7.29 -8.21 17.03
N GLY A 567 7.23 -9.42 16.47
CA GLY A 567 8.16 -10.50 16.77
C GLY A 567 7.80 -11.80 16.07
N TYR A 568 8.40 -12.90 16.53
CA TYR A 568 8.20 -14.23 15.93
C TYR A 568 7.96 -15.28 17.01
N VAL A 569 6.98 -16.16 16.78
CA VAL A 569 6.95 -17.48 17.41
C VAL A 569 7.87 -18.39 16.61
N VAL A 570 8.82 -19.03 17.27
CA VAL A 570 9.84 -19.87 16.66
C VAL A 570 9.62 -21.31 17.10
N LEU A 571 9.65 -22.24 16.13
CA LEU A 571 9.61 -23.67 16.38
C LEU A 571 10.93 -24.27 15.91
N THR A 572 11.64 -24.93 16.81
CA THR A 572 12.91 -25.61 16.49
C THR A 572 12.74 -27.11 16.66
N SER A 573 13.06 -27.89 15.63
CA SER A 573 13.03 -29.36 15.70
C SER A 573 14.25 -29.90 16.45
N ALA A 574 14.19 -31.15 16.89
CA ALA A 574 15.33 -31.82 17.51
C ALA A 574 16.56 -31.89 16.57
N GLU A 575 16.31 -31.95 15.26
CA GLU A 575 17.31 -31.99 14.19
C GLU A 575 17.78 -30.59 13.74
N GLY A 576 17.33 -29.53 14.42
CA GLY A 576 17.76 -28.16 14.16
C GLY A 576 17.01 -27.43 13.05
N ALA A 577 15.96 -28.02 12.46
CA ALA A 577 15.10 -27.29 11.52
C ALA A 577 14.33 -26.19 12.26
N THR A 578 14.17 -25.01 11.65
CA THR A 578 13.46 -23.88 12.26
C THR A 578 12.29 -23.44 11.40
N LEU A 579 11.12 -23.32 12.03
CA LEU A 579 9.94 -22.67 11.46
C LEU A 579 9.58 -21.42 12.26
N ARG A 580 8.97 -20.43 11.61
CA ARG A 580 8.57 -19.16 12.23
C ARG A 580 7.13 -18.78 11.91
N VAL A 581 6.50 -18.07 12.83
CA VAL A 581 5.20 -17.41 12.65
C VAL A 581 5.37 -15.95 13.12
N PRO A 582 5.42 -14.96 12.21
CA PRO A 582 5.51 -13.57 12.61
C PRO A 582 4.22 -13.11 13.28
N PHE A 583 4.36 -12.19 14.23
CA PHE A 583 3.24 -11.48 14.83
C PHE A 583 3.49 -9.98 14.85
N ALA A 584 2.40 -9.22 14.80
CA ALA A 584 2.41 -7.79 15.09
C ALA A 584 1.04 -7.33 15.61
N GLY A 585 1.03 -6.29 16.42
CA GLY A 585 -0.17 -5.62 16.90
C GLY A 585 0.13 -4.17 17.27
N MET A 586 -0.91 -3.42 17.60
CA MET A 586 -0.82 -2.03 18.02
C MET A 586 -1.17 -1.92 19.51
N ALA A 587 -0.32 -1.26 20.28
CA ALA A 587 -0.48 -1.07 21.71
C ALA A 587 -1.52 0.02 22.00
N GLY A 588 -2.52 -0.32 22.82
CA GLY A 588 -3.60 0.58 23.21
C GLY A 588 -4.85 0.42 22.36
N ASP A 589 -5.65 1.48 22.31
CA ASP A 589 -6.98 1.57 21.69
C ASP A 589 -6.95 2.32 20.35
N TYR A 590 -7.28 1.64 19.25
CA TYR A 590 -7.17 2.19 17.90
C TYR A 590 -8.15 3.34 17.68
N GLY A 591 -9.33 3.21 18.29
CA GLY A 591 -10.37 4.23 18.33
C GLY A 591 -10.00 5.48 19.11
N LYS A 592 -8.94 5.47 19.93
CA LYS A 592 -8.43 6.65 20.66
C LYS A 592 -7.31 7.39 19.95
N LEU A 593 -6.76 6.87 18.86
CA LEU A 593 -5.66 7.54 18.15
C LEU A 593 -6.09 8.90 17.59
N ASN A 594 -5.20 9.89 17.71
CA ASN A 594 -5.41 11.21 17.13
C ASN A 594 -5.22 11.15 15.61
N VAL A 595 -6.30 11.32 14.85
CA VAL A 595 -6.26 11.25 13.38
C VAL A 595 -6.04 12.59 12.70
N PHE A 596 -6.26 13.69 13.43
CA PHE A 596 -5.96 15.06 12.99
C PHE A 596 -4.94 15.71 13.92
N PRO A 597 -3.71 15.18 14.03
CA PRO A 597 -2.75 15.81 14.89
C PRO A 597 -2.41 17.21 14.33
N SER A 598 -1.81 18.06 15.18
CA SER A 598 -1.32 19.38 14.75
C SER A 598 0.03 19.28 14.01
N VAL A 599 0.10 19.56 12.70
CA VAL A 599 1.35 19.52 11.91
C VAL A 599 1.84 20.84 11.38
N GLY A 600 3.16 20.91 11.14
CA GLY A 600 3.76 21.88 10.22
C GLY A 600 3.45 23.30 10.65
N VAL A 601 2.82 24.09 9.78
CA VAL A 601 2.45 25.50 10.05
C VAL A 601 1.09 25.67 10.74
N GLY A 602 0.58 24.64 11.43
CA GLY A 602 -0.68 24.69 12.17
C GLY A 602 -1.85 23.96 11.51
N MET A 603 -1.58 22.90 10.74
CA MET A 603 -2.61 22.02 10.20
C MET A 603 -3.26 21.16 11.30
N PRO A 604 -4.55 20.78 11.24
CA PRO A 604 -5.49 21.15 10.18
C PRO A 604 -5.76 22.66 10.16
N ALA A 605 -5.77 23.25 8.96
CA ALA A 605 -5.87 24.69 8.76
C ALA A 605 -6.79 25.02 7.59
N LEU A 606 -7.47 26.17 7.70
CA LEU A 606 -8.11 26.81 6.55
C LEU A 606 -7.02 27.54 5.76
N VAL A 607 -6.91 27.22 4.47
CA VAL A 607 -5.87 27.73 3.57
C VAL A 607 -6.47 28.22 2.26
N GLY A 608 -5.72 29.06 1.57
CA GLY A 608 -5.98 29.49 0.21
C GLY A 608 -5.03 28.78 -0.75
N LEU A 609 -5.46 28.66 -2.00
CA LEU A 609 -4.70 28.00 -3.06
C LEU A 609 -4.39 28.98 -4.18
N ILE A 610 -3.14 28.97 -4.65
CA ILE A 610 -2.78 29.48 -5.98
C ILE A 610 -2.65 28.27 -6.89
N CYS A 611 -3.49 28.20 -7.91
CA CYS A 611 -3.57 27.04 -8.78
C CYS A 611 -3.89 27.46 -10.22
N GLY A 612 -3.01 27.12 -11.15
CA GLY A 612 -3.19 27.38 -12.58
C GLY A 612 -4.05 26.34 -13.29
N LYS A 613 -4.18 25.13 -12.73
CA LYS A 613 -4.89 24.00 -13.36
C LYS A 613 -5.88 23.34 -12.40
N TRP A 614 -7.16 23.42 -12.74
CA TRP A 614 -8.26 22.89 -11.92
C TRP A 614 -8.96 21.70 -12.59
N ARG A 615 -9.42 20.75 -11.77
CA ARG A 615 -10.36 19.69 -12.16
C ARG A 615 -11.52 19.70 -11.18
N GLY A 616 -12.66 20.25 -11.59
CA GLY A 616 -13.70 20.59 -10.64
C GLY A 616 -13.14 21.58 -9.61
N SER A 617 -13.29 21.26 -8.32
CA SER A 617 -12.72 22.03 -7.21
C SER A 617 -11.36 21.52 -6.73
N ASP A 618 -10.84 20.44 -7.30
CA ASP A 618 -9.55 19.90 -6.91
C ASP A 618 -8.45 20.56 -7.76
N CYS A 619 -7.43 21.10 -7.11
CA CYS A 619 -6.27 21.64 -7.79
C CYS A 619 -5.39 20.50 -8.31
N VAL A 620 -5.14 20.48 -9.62
CA VAL A 620 -4.31 19.48 -10.32
C VAL A 620 -3.06 20.13 -10.92
N ASP A 621 -2.63 21.25 -10.35
CA ASP A 621 -1.43 21.97 -10.76
C ASP A 621 -0.20 21.46 -9.99
N PRO A 622 0.80 20.88 -10.66
CA PRO A 622 2.04 20.46 -10.00
C PRO A 622 2.85 21.62 -9.40
N ASN A 623 2.54 22.87 -9.76
CA ASN A 623 3.16 24.08 -9.23
C ASN A 623 2.25 24.87 -8.29
N MET A 624 1.19 24.23 -7.77
CA MET A 624 0.31 24.90 -6.83
C MET A 624 1.05 25.44 -5.60
N ASP A 625 0.55 26.55 -5.07
CA ASP A 625 1.00 27.11 -3.79
C ASP A 625 -0.14 27.14 -2.79
N VAL A 626 0.19 26.93 -1.51
CA VAL A 626 -0.75 26.87 -0.40
C VAL A 626 -0.31 27.87 0.65
N TYR A 627 -1.21 28.81 0.98
CA TYR A 627 -0.94 29.91 1.89
C TYR A 627 -2.01 30.01 2.99
N ASN A 628 -1.62 30.55 4.15
CA ASN A 628 -2.54 30.78 5.25
C ASN A 628 -3.48 31.94 4.93
N VAL A 629 -4.78 31.79 5.24
CA VAL A 629 -5.75 32.86 4.98
C VAL A 629 -5.93 33.74 6.21
N ALA A 630 -6.12 35.05 5.97
CA ALA A 630 -6.51 35.98 7.02
C ALA A 630 -7.95 35.67 7.51
N PRO A 631 -8.29 35.95 8.80
CA PRO A 631 -9.62 35.69 9.36
C PRO A 631 -10.80 36.36 8.63
N ALA A 632 -10.52 37.40 7.82
CA ALA A 632 -11.51 38.14 7.04
C ALA A 632 -11.54 37.75 5.54
N LYS A 633 -10.81 36.71 5.13
CA LYS A 633 -10.80 36.25 3.72
C LYS A 633 -12.23 35.95 3.26
N VAL A 634 -12.58 36.53 2.12
CA VAL A 634 -13.81 36.25 1.38
C VAL A 634 -13.45 35.27 0.26
N PHE A 635 -14.12 34.13 0.22
CA PHE A 635 -13.97 33.14 -0.85
C PHE A 635 -15.10 33.31 -1.87
N ARG A 636 -14.80 32.95 -3.13
CA ARG A 636 -15.74 33.04 -4.26
C ARG A 636 -16.11 31.68 -4.84
N GLY A 637 -15.67 30.56 -4.25
CA GLY A 637 -15.94 29.23 -4.81
C GLY A 637 -15.26 29.05 -6.16
N GLY A 638 -15.52 27.93 -6.86
CA GLY A 638 -14.85 27.66 -8.13
C GLY A 638 -13.32 27.67 -8.01
N LYS A 639 -12.65 28.66 -8.61
CA LYS A 639 -11.18 28.82 -8.60
C LYS A 639 -10.61 29.57 -7.39
N ASP A 640 -11.44 30.06 -6.48
CA ASP A 640 -11.02 30.56 -5.14
C ASP A 640 -11.76 29.80 -4.03
N PRO A 641 -11.51 28.47 -3.88
CA PRO A 641 -12.23 27.64 -2.94
C PRO A 641 -11.68 27.76 -1.51
N ALA A 642 -12.58 27.71 -0.53
CA ALA A 642 -12.19 27.50 0.86
C ALA A 642 -11.60 26.09 0.99
N THR A 643 -10.35 25.98 1.41
CA THR A 643 -9.62 24.71 1.41
C THR A 643 -9.13 24.35 2.79
N ILE A 644 -9.32 23.09 3.20
CA ILE A 644 -8.73 22.54 4.41
C ILE A 644 -7.43 21.82 4.03
N ALA A 645 -6.31 22.25 4.60
CA ALA A 645 -5.07 21.49 4.62
C ALA A 645 -5.02 20.65 5.90
N THR A 646 -4.81 19.34 5.78
CA THR A 646 -4.76 18.44 6.94
C THR A 646 -3.84 17.25 6.68
N HIS A 647 -3.28 16.67 7.76
CA HIS A 647 -2.61 15.39 7.72
C HIS A 647 -3.44 14.35 8.46
N LEU A 648 -3.71 13.24 7.78
CA LEU A 648 -4.36 12.07 8.32
C LEU A 648 -3.28 11.12 8.82
N ALA A 649 -3.06 11.07 10.13
CA ALA A 649 -2.00 10.23 10.69
C ALA A 649 -2.27 8.72 10.51
N TYR A 650 -3.55 8.35 10.42
CA TYR A 650 -4.02 6.97 10.29
C TYR A 650 -5.09 6.86 9.19
N PRO A 651 -5.29 5.67 8.61
CA PRO A 651 -6.41 5.40 7.73
C PRO A 651 -7.75 5.69 8.42
N LEU A 652 -8.74 6.12 7.64
CA LEU A 652 -10.07 6.49 8.11
C LEU A 652 -11.15 5.69 7.40
N ARG A 653 -12.14 5.22 8.15
CA ARG A 653 -13.30 4.54 7.56
C ARG A 653 -14.13 5.53 6.74
N ARG A 654 -14.27 6.76 7.24
CA ARG A 654 -14.97 7.85 6.57
C ARG A 654 -14.40 9.20 6.98
N LEU A 655 -14.30 10.12 6.03
CA LEU A 655 -14.03 11.54 6.26
C LEU A 655 -15.18 12.36 5.67
N THR A 656 -15.79 13.18 6.50
CA THR A 656 -16.96 14.01 6.16
C THR A 656 -16.62 15.48 6.32
N PHE A 657 -17.04 16.31 5.38
CA PHE A 657 -16.92 17.75 5.42
C PHE A 657 -18.31 18.36 5.45
N GLU A 658 -18.57 19.18 6.46
CA GLU A 658 -19.83 19.87 6.68
C GLU A 658 -19.59 21.39 6.59
N LEU A 659 -20.46 22.09 5.86
CA LEU A 659 -20.54 23.54 5.87
C LEU A 659 -21.60 23.97 6.89
N ILE A 660 -21.26 24.91 7.77
CA ILE A 660 -22.13 25.38 8.85
C ILE A 660 -22.24 26.91 8.77
N PRO A 661 -23.45 27.48 8.58
CA PRO A 661 -23.64 28.93 8.60
C PRO A 661 -23.30 29.51 9.98
N VAL A 662 -22.74 30.72 10.00
CA VAL A 662 -22.47 31.47 11.23
C VAL A 662 -23.52 32.56 11.37
N VAL A 663 -24.32 32.49 12.44
CA VAL A 663 -25.39 33.45 12.76
C VAL A 663 -25.09 34.05 14.12
N ASN A 664 -25.14 35.38 14.25
CA ASN A 664 -24.80 36.09 15.50
C ASN A 664 -23.43 35.68 16.07
N GLY A 665 -22.45 35.47 15.19
CA GLY A 665 -21.07 35.10 15.56
C GLY A 665 -20.87 33.65 15.99
N LYS A 666 -21.89 32.78 15.94
CA LYS A 666 -21.79 31.36 16.32
C LYS A 666 -22.23 30.42 15.19
N PRO A 667 -21.59 29.24 15.02
CA PRO A 667 -22.06 28.23 14.09
C PRO A 667 -23.48 27.75 14.43
N ASP A 668 -24.39 27.77 13.46
CA ASP A 668 -25.76 27.25 13.59
C ASP A 668 -25.82 25.78 13.17
N GLU A 669 -25.61 24.89 14.14
CA GLU A 669 -25.61 23.43 13.94
C GLU A 669 -26.90 22.89 13.30
N ARG A 670 -28.03 23.58 13.47
CA ARG A 670 -29.32 23.15 12.90
C ARG A 670 -29.36 23.29 11.39
N ARG A 671 -28.46 24.11 10.82
CA ARG A 671 -28.35 24.41 9.39
C ARG A 671 -27.10 23.81 8.75
N LYS A 672 -26.42 22.87 9.41
CA LYS A 672 -25.24 22.21 8.85
C LYS A 672 -25.60 21.38 7.62
N VAL A 673 -24.70 21.35 6.64
CA VAL A 673 -24.89 20.60 5.40
C VAL A 673 -23.63 19.84 5.03
N GLU A 674 -23.74 18.54 4.75
CA GLU A 674 -22.63 17.73 4.24
C GLU A 674 -22.29 18.14 2.80
N VAL A 675 -21.07 18.63 2.58
CA VAL A 675 -20.57 19.09 1.28
C VAL A 675 -19.59 18.12 0.61
N LYS A 676 -18.89 17.27 1.38
CA LYS A 676 -17.99 16.24 0.83
C LYS A 676 -17.94 15.03 1.76
N ARG A 677 -17.91 13.82 1.20
CA ARG A 677 -17.71 12.56 1.92
C ARG A 677 -16.72 11.69 1.15
N LEU A 678 -15.78 11.09 1.86
CA LEU A 678 -14.84 10.11 1.36
C LEU A 678 -14.86 8.89 2.28
N ASP A 679 -15.05 7.69 1.75
CA ASP A 679 -15.02 6.44 2.51
C ASP A 679 -13.71 5.68 2.22
N TYR A 680 -13.22 4.93 3.21
CA TYR A 680 -12.00 4.12 3.12
C TYR A 680 -10.77 4.93 2.67
N VAL A 681 -10.51 6.01 3.40
CA VAL A 681 -9.41 6.93 3.12
C VAL A 681 -8.13 6.38 3.75
N GLY A 682 -7.04 6.38 2.98
CA GLY A 682 -5.70 6.07 3.49
C GLY A 682 -5.17 7.15 4.43
N ARG A 683 -4.06 6.86 5.12
CA ARG A 683 -3.30 7.91 5.81
C ARG A 683 -2.70 8.89 4.80
N SER A 684 -2.31 10.08 5.25
CA SER A 684 -1.64 11.05 4.40
C SER A 684 -0.21 10.61 4.09
N PRO A 685 0.20 10.60 2.81
CA PRO A 685 1.61 10.53 2.44
C PRO A 685 2.42 11.74 2.87
N LEU A 686 1.82 12.93 2.91
CA LEU A 686 2.41 14.16 3.46
C LEU A 686 1.31 15.00 4.10
N PHE A 687 0.36 15.46 3.31
CA PHE A 687 -0.88 16.10 3.75
C PHE A 687 -1.90 16.02 2.60
N ASN A 688 -3.15 16.33 2.89
CA ASN A 688 -4.26 16.37 1.95
C ASN A 688 -4.86 17.77 1.91
N LEU A 689 -5.31 18.16 0.72
CA LEU A 689 -6.08 19.38 0.50
C LEU A 689 -7.52 18.99 0.16
N PHE A 690 -8.46 19.60 0.88
CA PHE A 690 -9.88 19.39 0.67
C PHE A 690 -10.57 20.73 0.43
N SER A 691 -10.87 21.00 -0.83
CA SER A 691 -11.50 22.24 -1.27
C SER A 691 -13.02 22.12 -1.31
N TRP A 692 -13.70 23.15 -0.81
CA TRP A 692 -15.14 23.36 -0.98
C TRP A 692 -15.38 24.30 -2.17
N ASP A 693 -16.18 23.84 -3.12
CA ASP A 693 -16.41 24.51 -4.41
C ASP A 693 -17.39 25.69 -4.36
N GLY A 694 -17.93 25.99 -3.18
CA GLY A 694 -18.94 27.02 -2.96
C GLY A 694 -20.39 26.50 -3.06
N LYS A 695 -20.61 25.21 -3.29
CA LYS A 695 -21.96 24.66 -3.47
C LYS A 695 -22.45 23.81 -2.30
N VAL A 696 -23.76 23.75 -2.13
CA VAL A 696 -24.48 22.93 -1.14
C VAL A 696 -25.64 22.19 -1.81
N PRO A 697 -25.99 20.96 -1.37
CA PRO A 697 -27.18 20.27 -1.85
C PRO A 697 -28.46 21.05 -1.50
N ASP A 698 -29.35 21.17 -2.48
CA ASP A 698 -30.72 21.66 -2.30
C ASP A 698 -31.64 20.56 -1.73
N ARG A 699 -32.93 20.87 -1.54
CA ARG A 699 -33.94 19.92 -1.03
C ARG A 699 -34.15 18.70 -1.94
N ARG A 700 -33.75 18.79 -3.21
CA ARG A 700 -33.85 17.71 -4.21
C ARG A 700 -32.51 16.97 -4.38
N GLY A 701 -31.47 17.38 -3.63
CA GLY A 701 -30.13 16.80 -3.65
C GLY A 701 -29.23 17.29 -4.80
N ALA A 702 -29.65 18.30 -5.57
CA ALA A 702 -28.82 18.96 -6.58
C ALA A 702 -27.97 20.05 -5.91
N PHE A 703 -26.68 20.18 -6.21
CA PHE A 703 -25.91 21.24 -5.57
C PHE A 703 -26.06 22.58 -6.29
N VAL A 704 -26.31 23.59 -5.49
CA VAL A 704 -26.46 24.99 -5.89
C VAL A 704 -25.44 25.83 -5.12
N LEU A 705 -25.11 27.02 -5.63
CA LEU A 705 -24.26 27.95 -4.89
C LEU A 705 -24.86 28.23 -3.51
N ALA A 706 -24.03 28.20 -2.47
CA ALA A 706 -24.45 28.61 -1.14
C ALA A 706 -24.82 30.10 -1.14
N ALA A 707 -25.71 30.50 -0.23
CA ALA A 707 -26.04 31.90 -0.07
C ALA A 707 -24.81 32.71 0.38
N PRO A 708 -24.69 34.00 0.00
CA PRO A 708 -23.70 34.88 0.60
C PRO A 708 -23.83 34.89 2.12
N GLY A 709 -22.71 34.84 2.84
CA GLY A 709 -22.73 34.77 4.30
C GLY A 709 -21.40 34.39 4.92
N ARG A 710 -21.43 34.18 6.25
CA ARG A 710 -20.29 33.66 7.00
C ARG A 710 -20.51 32.18 7.30
N TYR A 711 -19.44 31.41 7.20
CA TYR A 711 -19.47 29.96 7.38
C TYR A 711 -18.26 29.46 8.16
N VAL A 712 -18.37 28.27 8.72
CA VAL A 712 -17.24 27.42 9.11
C VAL A 712 -17.31 26.11 8.33
N LEU A 713 -16.16 25.50 8.08
CA LEU A 713 -16.06 24.13 7.61
C LEU A 713 -15.70 23.22 8.77
N ARG A 714 -16.47 22.15 8.95
CA ARG A 714 -16.15 21.07 9.89
C ARG A 714 -15.70 19.84 9.13
N MET A 715 -14.58 19.28 9.55
CA MET A 715 -14.09 18.00 9.11
C MET A 715 -14.30 16.97 10.23
N THR A 716 -14.97 15.87 9.93
CA THR A 716 -15.28 14.79 10.88
C THR A 716 -14.80 13.45 10.33
N ALA A 717 -13.91 12.78 11.05
CA ALA A 717 -13.41 11.46 10.74
C ALA A 717 -14.13 10.39 11.57
N LEU A 718 -14.66 9.36 10.90
CA LEU A 718 -14.90 8.05 11.51
C LEU A 718 -13.60 7.25 11.43
N LYS A 719 -13.08 6.83 12.59
CA LYS A 719 -11.83 6.10 12.70
C LYS A 719 -11.92 4.69 12.09
N ALA A 720 -10.77 4.05 11.90
CA ALA A 720 -10.65 2.84 11.10
C ALA A 720 -11.34 1.60 11.70
N ASP A 721 -11.42 1.53 13.03
CA ASP A 721 -12.19 0.54 13.80
C ASP A 721 -13.68 0.54 13.41
N GLY A 722 -14.24 1.73 13.17
CA GLY A 722 -15.62 1.91 12.71
C GLY A 722 -16.67 1.88 13.81
N ASP A 723 -16.27 1.76 15.08
CA ASP A 723 -17.15 1.59 16.25
C ASP A 723 -17.77 2.91 16.75
N GLY A 724 -18.08 3.83 15.84
CA GLY A 724 -18.63 5.14 16.18
C GLY A 724 -17.63 6.09 16.85
N ASN A 725 -16.34 5.78 16.80
CA ASN A 725 -15.29 6.66 17.27
C ASN A 725 -15.04 7.78 16.27
N TYR A 726 -15.49 8.99 16.60
CA TYR A 726 -15.35 10.18 15.77
C TYR A 726 -14.33 11.16 16.34
N GLN A 727 -13.60 11.81 15.44
CA GLN A 727 -12.83 13.03 15.75
C GLN A 727 -13.23 14.14 14.79
N SER A 728 -13.38 15.36 15.29
CA SER A 728 -13.74 16.51 14.45
C SER A 728 -12.78 17.68 14.64
N TRP A 729 -12.59 18.45 13.57
CA TRP A 729 -11.92 19.75 13.58
C TRP A 729 -12.81 20.76 12.87
N THR A 730 -12.92 21.98 13.40
CA THR A 730 -13.73 23.07 12.80
C THR A 730 -12.84 24.25 12.48
N SER A 731 -12.97 24.77 11.26
CA SER A 731 -12.19 25.92 10.79
C SER A 731 -12.55 27.21 11.53
N PRO A 732 -11.67 28.23 11.49
CA PRO A 732 -12.09 29.61 11.71
C PRO A 732 -13.23 30.01 10.76
N SER A 733 -14.03 31.00 11.16
CA SER A 733 -15.09 31.53 10.31
C SER A 733 -14.53 32.30 9.12
N PHE A 734 -15.13 32.12 7.94
CA PHE A 734 -14.78 32.85 6.72
C PHE A 734 -16.03 33.38 6.03
N ALA A 735 -15.85 34.35 5.12
CA ALA A 735 -16.94 34.90 4.33
C ALA A 735 -17.01 34.23 2.95
N PHE A 736 -18.23 34.11 2.41
CA PHE A 736 -18.50 33.64 1.06
C PHE A 736 -19.44 34.63 0.38
N ASP A 737 -19.12 35.07 -0.85
CA ASP A 737 -19.87 36.12 -1.54
C ASP A 737 -21.00 35.60 -2.46
N GLY A 738 -21.19 34.27 -2.54
CA GLY A 738 -22.23 33.65 -3.35
C GLY A 738 -21.93 33.64 -4.85
N ARG A 739 -20.71 33.95 -5.28
CA ARG A 739 -20.32 33.94 -6.70
C ARG A 739 -19.52 32.69 -7.05
N GLN A 740 -19.10 32.56 -8.30
CA GLN A 740 -18.01 31.65 -8.71
C GLN A 740 -16.78 32.51 -9.06
N GLY A 741 -15.63 32.12 -8.52
CA GLY A 741 -14.32 32.77 -8.74
C GLY A 741 -13.59 32.31 -9.99
#